data_AF-A0A9D9Z4P6-F1
#
_entry.id   AF-A0A9D9Z4P6-F1
#
_cell.length_a   1.000
_cell.length_b   1.000
_cell.length_c   1.000
_cell.angle_alpha   90.00
_cell.angle_beta   90.00
_cell.angle_gamma   90.00
#
_symmetry.space_group_name_H-M   'P 1'
#
loop_
_entity.id
_entity.type
_entity.pdbx_description
1 polymer ?
#
loop_
_entity_poly.entity_id
_entity_poly.type
_entity_poly.pdbx_seq_one_letter_code
_entity_poly.pdbx_strand_id
1 'polypeptide(L)'
;MRPARGFLSLFLSALLAASLMASCCPAISQEDLSLLRTGDPVPEQFTFSGDPPSLEEVREAFLRTYGDDPTLWPEEFRHIHEVQVAFNRRAMAHPKFKGQFDKEALAKMKAQETDPASYWARCLFDGWGFEEWFNNDHLTVQDVPRGLLDRFMAEFFPLAWQDIRSIIRVEEYMLGLPDKGFVPYNQYEGKVLQQKKRDVQMYNSLVEKAAEGYAAGNDIPMLLLMSERTDTNWAGDKVFETSLVKQGKKLSQKARDELDRIDGLFRAAFYRACPRFTYSWNAEPWSEDHVVFNGNPVQEGPNTDHIGTATRIEYPYIGEKVTIPEQKVVSGPALRLQWGTSPTHSQEYDRGAVVEKVTPKYLVTRKQYGETREFILSLYLDGVSGFGYEVSFTPAGGARFPQAVEEEIIEAVTGAFLEAAEECFGVPGKEMAPKPVPQEEPQVRPEEGCEDGKHPRTVTLEPAKIEDMFVDGEQPGGASFTLSVREGDRRVPQAEVAIRKPEVGTVSSRNAEGGDEKWLLVRTDPLGEVTVTYTPPPLAELRMLGPSQWEVRIAVEDRESGAGHSISFKVTRPRGLDASVDHPVFPTLAGFRNTLRFRFDGRGPGDGRGEKYRVKITVRSGNGSLSPDRSGSGGKSAFAMEVEADKDHVLYYRWFGPRDLAGPATESILIQVPELELEETVTFSVGVDLEIHSAQQEQLELEQPGLFVPLKIYVKDAFHPDLDMAEFFRSFHLRPVLDISQADFKPIDPETSTSRLNLTALLDHVKGAALPRGGVPIEPETWSLAKDACSRWFLVGGPAHGGPIPPNAFPGIILWDYGDYTLKMVMKVLDLQGLPAEPLERAMTRNLHVGPFAAGDRRGDLILPMILTFSALFPGEDARQLSVRGRSLLQKGDLASASAMVGEYFSKRLSSVSLGEEVDPQERERLEYLVYKAHGLSGAELSSATLEESLSQAKLNFLCAAAGEYAEVFLSQGYDLSKLADSPSVNHKGTELEVLEMIKGFLDGYGEYGILALARENIQLLAIYDESGEVLSEYHGQVFGGGGGSRRVFFGKNSVVVPFRLGENLLINLRGKGKPVNAIKILPNGINVQRLGLRPGVETISVYGDVVRP
;
A
#
# COMPACT_ATOMS: atom_id res chain seq x y z
N MET A 1 -63.62 7.81 18.23
CA MET A 1 -63.49 8.56 19.50
C MET A 1 -62.96 7.61 20.59
N ARG A 2 -61.96 8.09 21.33
CA ARG A 2 -61.07 7.46 22.35
C ARG A 2 -60.13 6.33 21.89
N PRO A 3 -58.85 6.33 22.35
CA PRO A 3 -57.74 5.60 21.71
C PRO A 3 -57.35 4.33 22.49
N ALA A 4 -57.06 3.23 21.80
CA ALA A 4 -56.52 2.03 22.42
C ALA A 4 -55.01 2.20 22.65
N ARG A 5 -54.65 2.66 23.85
CA ARG A 5 -53.28 2.84 24.40
C ARG A 5 -52.51 1.52 24.65
N GLY A 6 -52.85 0.40 24.00
CA GLY A 6 -52.26 -0.91 24.29
C GLY A 6 -50.99 -1.23 23.49
N PHE A 7 -50.92 -0.79 22.23
CA PHE A 7 -49.89 -1.25 21.28
C PHE A 7 -48.49 -0.71 21.59
N LEU A 8 -48.37 0.54 22.04
CA LEU A 8 -47.06 1.14 22.33
C LEU A 8 -46.39 0.50 23.57
N SER A 9 -47.17 0.09 24.57
CA SER A 9 -46.60 -0.49 25.79
C SER A 9 -46.12 -1.92 25.59
N LEU A 10 -46.79 -2.72 24.77
CA LEU A 10 -46.36 -4.08 24.40
C LEU A 10 -45.12 -4.06 23.49
N PHE A 11 -45.05 -3.10 22.56
CA PHE A 11 -43.86 -2.91 21.72
C PHE A 11 -42.66 -2.38 22.52
N LEU A 12 -42.88 -1.44 23.45
CA LEU A 12 -41.83 -1.03 24.40
C LEU A 12 -41.43 -2.16 25.36
N SER A 13 -42.35 -3.06 25.72
CA SER A 13 -42.05 -4.22 26.58
C SER A 13 -41.21 -5.27 25.84
N ALA A 14 -41.45 -5.46 24.54
CA ALA A 14 -40.63 -6.32 23.68
C ALA A 14 -39.24 -5.72 23.41
N LEU A 15 -39.16 -4.40 23.21
CA LEU A 15 -37.89 -3.66 23.12
C LEU A 15 -37.13 -3.65 24.46
N LEU A 16 -37.83 -3.59 25.60
CA LEU A 16 -37.25 -3.71 26.93
C LEU A 16 -36.83 -5.14 27.26
N ALA A 17 -37.55 -6.15 26.76
CA ALA A 17 -37.18 -7.56 26.90
C ALA A 17 -35.95 -7.90 26.03
N ALA A 18 -35.86 -7.34 24.82
CA ALA A 18 -34.66 -7.43 23.98
C ALA A 18 -33.47 -6.68 24.63
N SER A 19 -33.69 -5.51 25.24
CA SER A 19 -32.62 -4.80 25.96
C SER A 19 -32.23 -5.44 27.31
N LEU A 20 -33.13 -6.19 27.95
CA LEU A 20 -32.84 -6.95 29.18
C LEU A 20 -32.18 -8.30 28.87
N MET A 21 -32.41 -8.88 27.69
CA MET A 21 -31.62 -10.02 27.19
C MET A 21 -30.22 -9.59 26.73
N ALA A 22 -30.05 -8.34 26.26
CA ALA A 22 -28.74 -7.72 26.02
C ALA A 22 -27.92 -7.43 27.30
N SER A 23 -28.51 -7.65 28.48
CA SER A 23 -27.86 -7.52 29.81
C SER A 23 -27.33 -8.86 30.35
N CYS A 24 -27.48 -9.95 29.61
CA CYS A 24 -26.84 -11.23 29.92
C CYS A 24 -25.62 -11.37 29.01
N CYS A 25 -24.48 -11.78 29.59
CA CYS A 25 -23.19 -11.96 28.89
C CYS A 25 -23.35 -12.59 27.50
N PRO A 26 -22.53 -12.19 26.51
CA PRO A 26 -22.65 -12.67 25.14
C PRO A 26 -22.53 -14.20 25.11
N ALA A 27 -23.58 -14.86 24.63
CA ALA A 27 -23.59 -16.30 24.42
C ALA A 27 -22.97 -16.59 23.04
N ILE A 28 -21.63 -16.59 22.99
CA ILE A 28 -20.91 -17.41 22.02
C ILE A 28 -21.27 -18.88 22.34
N SER A 29 -21.33 -19.76 21.33
CA SER A 29 -21.24 -21.20 21.58
C SER A 29 -19.95 -21.45 22.37
N GLN A 30 -20.07 -21.59 23.68
CA GLN A 30 -18.97 -21.86 24.59
C GLN A 30 -18.14 -23.09 24.15
N GLU A 31 -18.71 -23.92 23.26
CA GLU A 31 -18.09 -25.08 22.63
C GLU A 31 -16.94 -24.73 21.65
N ASP A 32 -17.01 -23.66 20.84
CA ASP A 32 -15.98 -23.38 19.82
C ASP A 32 -14.71 -22.75 20.41
N LEU A 33 -14.84 -21.82 21.37
CA LEU A 33 -13.70 -21.23 22.08
C LEU A 33 -13.03 -22.20 23.07
N SER A 34 -13.72 -23.29 23.47
CA SER A 34 -13.17 -24.29 24.38
C SER A 34 -12.05 -25.14 23.77
N LEU A 35 -11.88 -25.08 22.45
CA LEU A 35 -10.88 -25.82 21.69
C LEU A 35 -9.52 -25.09 21.58
N LEU A 36 -9.44 -23.81 21.92
CA LEU A 36 -8.23 -22.99 21.81
C LEU A 36 -7.51 -22.89 23.17
N ARG A 37 -6.22 -23.24 23.23
CA ARG A 37 -5.36 -22.98 24.40
C ARG A 37 -4.26 -21.99 24.06
N THR A 38 -3.84 -21.21 25.04
CA THR A 38 -2.64 -20.35 24.92
C THR A 38 -1.44 -21.20 24.49
N GLY A 39 -0.73 -20.77 23.45
CA GLY A 39 0.39 -21.47 22.84
C GLY A 39 0.03 -22.39 21.66
N ASP A 40 -1.26 -22.65 21.40
CA ASP A 40 -1.68 -23.42 20.24
C ASP A 40 -1.60 -22.58 18.95
N PRO A 41 -1.29 -23.20 17.80
CA PRO A 41 -1.42 -22.53 16.50
C PRO A 41 -2.89 -22.21 16.25
N VAL A 42 -3.16 -21.04 15.65
CA VAL A 42 -4.52 -20.64 15.28
C VAL A 42 -5.08 -21.66 14.27
N PRO A 43 -6.18 -22.38 14.58
CA PRO A 43 -6.76 -23.36 13.66
C PRO A 43 -7.32 -22.69 12.40
N GLU A 44 -7.26 -23.36 11.24
CA GLU A 44 -7.72 -22.83 9.95
C GLU A 44 -9.18 -22.34 9.98
N GLN A 45 -10.04 -22.95 10.78
CA GLN A 45 -11.44 -22.53 10.95
C GLN A 45 -11.62 -21.17 11.66
N PHE A 46 -10.58 -20.66 12.33
CA PHE A 46 -10.56 -19.33 12.96
C PHE A 46 -9.72 -18.31 12.17
N THR A 47 -9.05 -18.74 11.10
CA THR A 47 -8.42 -17.81 10.17
C THR A 47 -9.51 -17.09 9.40
N PHE A 48 -9.51 -15.76 9.44
CA PHE A 48 -10.55 -14.98 8.78
C PHE A 48 -10.47 -15.23 7.27
N SER A 49 -11.44 -15.95 6.73
CA SER A 49 -11.41 -16.28 5.31
C SER A 49 -11.77 -15.12 4.40
N GLY A 50 -12.46 -14.10 4.93
CA GLY A 50 -13.18 -13.14 4.09
C GLY A 50 -14.20 -13.81 3.17
N ASP A 51 -14.41 -15.13 3.28
CA ASP A 51 -15.34 -15.86 2.43
C ASP A 51 -16.75 -15.68 2.99
N PRO A 52 -17.72 -15.27 2.16
CA PRO A 52 -19.11 -15.17 2.58
C PRO A 52 -19.61 -16.52 3.13
N PRO A 53 -20.61 -16.50 4.04
CA PRO A 53 -21.22 -17.73 4.55
C PRO A 53 -21.84 -18.51 3.40
N SER A 54 -21.69 -19.85 3.38
CA SER A 54 -22.30 -20.69 2.36
C SER A 54 -23.83 -20.71 2.50
N LEU A 55 -24.56 -21.02 1.42
CA LEU A 55 -26.02 -21.13 1.48
C LEU A 55 -26.48 -22.15 2.53
N GLU A 56 -25.75 -23.25 2.72
CA GLU A 56 -26.01 -24.22 3.78
C GLU A 56 -25.85 -23.62 5.18
N GLU A 57 -24.77 -22.86 5.44
CA GLU A 57 -24.54 -22.17 6.72
C GLU A 57 -25.67 -21.17 7.02
N VAL A 58 -26.10 -20.40 6.00
CA VAL A 58 -27.23 -19.45 6.11
C VAL A 58 -28.53 -20.17 6.45
N ARG A 59 -28.79 -21.32 5.78
CA ARG A 59 -29.98 -22.13 6.04
C ARG A 59 -29.97 -22.72 7.45
N GLU A 60 -28.83 -23.20 7.92
CA GLU A 60 -28.70 -23.74 9.28
C GLU A 60 -28.92 -22.66 10.34
N ALA A 61 -28.33 -21.47 10.16
CA ALA A 61 -28.53 -20.33 11.05
C ALA A 61 -30.00 -19.87 11.08
N PHE A 62 -30.65 -19.84 9.91
CA PHE A 62 -32.08 -19.54 9.81
C PHE A 62 -32.94 -20.57 10.54
N LEU A 63 -32.71 -21.87 10.31
CA LEU A 63 -33.44 -22.97 10.95
C LEU A 63 -33.22 -22.98 12.47
N ARG A 64 -32.00 -22.68 12.93
CA ARG A 64 -31.65 -22.57 14.35
C ARG A 64 -32.44 -21.44 15.04
N THR A 65 -32.61 -20.32 14.34
CA THR A 65 -33.24 -19.10 14.88
C THR A 65 -34.76 -19.16 14.83
N TYR A 66 -35.33 -19.63 13.72
CA TYR A 66 -36.77 -19.53 13.45
C TYR A 66 -37.49 -20.88 13.32
N GLY A 67 -36.74 -21.97 13.11
CA GLY A 67 -37.33 -23.29 12.82
C GLY A 67 -37.84 -23.42 11.38
N ASP A 68 -38.26 -24.64 11.04
CA ASP A 68 -38.75 -25.02 9.72
C ASP A 68 -40.24 -24.74 9.50
N ASP A 69 -41.04 -24.64 10.56
CA ASP A 69 -42.48 -24.39 10.52
C ASP A 69 -42.83 -22.88 10.52
N PRO A 70 -43.34 -22.32 9.39
CA PRO A 70 -43.70 -20.90 9.31
C PRO A 70 -44.79 -20.46 10.27
N THR A 71 -45.63 -21.38 10.77
CA THR A 71 -46.72 -21.02 11.69
C THR A 71 -46.21 -20.60 13.06
N LEU A 72 -45.00 -21.06 13.42
CA LEU A 72 -44.31 -20.75 14.66
C LEU A 72 -43.38 -19.53 14.56
N TRP A 73 -43.19 -18.98 13.36
CA TRP A 73 -42.36 -17.81 13.15
C TRP A 73 -42.92 -16.55 13.85
N PRO A 74 -42.07 -15.56 14.16
CA PRO A 74 -42.48 -14.28 14.70
C PRO A 74 -43.60 -13.63 13.88
N GLU A 75 -44.58 -13.00 14.56
CA GLU A 75 -45.84 -12.56 13.96
C GLU A 75 -45.64 -11.68 12.71
N GLU A 76 -44.70 -10.73 12.75
CA GLU A 76 -44.44 -9.83 11.64
C GLU A 76 -43.83 -10.55 10.43
N PHE A 77 -42.85 -11.42 10.65
CA PHE A 77 -42.22 -12.22 9.61
C PHE A 77 -43.18 -13.23 8.99
N ARG A 78 -43.96 -13.90 9.85
CA ARG A 78 -45.03 -14.80 9.43
C ARG A 78 -46.05 -14.08 8.56
N HIS A 79 -46.48 -12.87 8.94
CA HIS A 79 -47.41 -12.07 8.14
C HIS A 79 -46.84 -11.76 6.75
N ILE A 80 -45.55 -11.39 6.66
CA ILE A 80 -44.89 -11.13 5.37
C ILE A 80 -44.97 -12.37 4.48
N HIS A 81 -44.58 -13.53 5.03
CA HIS A 81 -44.60 -14.79 4.32
C HIS A 81 -46.02 -15.20 3.89
N GLU A 82 -47.01 -15.09 4.79
CA GLU A 82 -48.41 -15.44 4.52
C GLU A 82 -49.03 -14.57 3.41
N VAL A 83 -48.71 -13.27 3.38
CA VAL A 83 -49.17 -12.35 2.31
C VAL A 83 -48.61 -12.79 0.96
N GLN A 84 -47.30 -13.03 0.87
CA GLN A 84 -46.64 -13.46 -0.37
C GLN A 84 -47.21 -14.80 -0.86
N VAL A 85 -47.36 -15.79 0.04
CA VAL A 85 -47.96 -17.10 -0.31
C VAL A 85 -49.42 -16.95 -0.76
N ALA A 86 -50.22 -16.12 -0.07
CA ALA A 86 -51.61 -15.87 -0.46
C ALA A 86 -51.71 -15.19 -1.83
N PHE A 87 -50.85 -14.21 -2.10
CA PHE A 87 -50.75 -13.55 -3.40
C PHE A 87 -50.37 -14.56 -4.48
N ASN A 88 -49.33 -15.37 -4.25
CA ASN A 88 -48.83 -16.37 -5.18
C ASN A 88 -49.90 -17.40 -5.54
N ARG A 89 -50.61 -17.95 -4.55
CA ARG A 89 -51.72 -18.89 -4.76
C ARG A 89 -52.83 -18.27 -5.61
N ARG A 90 -53.24 -17.03 -5.29
CA ARG A 90 -54.29 -16.33 -6.03
C ARG A 90 -53.84 -16.02 -7.46
N ALA A 91 -52.63 -15.52 -7.65
CA ALA A 91 -52.07 -15.19 -8.95
C ALA A 91 -51.94 -16.42 -9.85
N MET A 92 -51.39 -17.54 -9.34
CA MET A 92 -51.29 -18.80 -10.11
C MET A 92 -52.66 -19.37 -10.51
N ALA A 93 -53.68 -19.21 -9.67
CA ALA A 93 -55.04 -19.66 -9.97
C ALA A 93 -55.81 -18.72 -10.91
N HIS A 94 -55.38 -17.45 -11.04
CA HIS A 94 -56.15 -16.43 -11.73
C HIS A 94 -55.87 -16.42 -13.25
N PRO A 95 -56.90 -16.51 -14.11
CA PRO A 95 -56.71 -16.62 -15.56
C PRO A 95 -55.91 -15.47 -16.20
N LYS A 96 -55.99 -14.26 -15.63
CA LYS A 96 -55.29 -13.07 -16.15
C LYS A 96 -53.79 -13.08 -15.90
N PHE A 97 -53.30 -13.86 -14.93
CA PHE A 97 -51.88 -13.98 -14.61
C PHE A 97 -51.21 -15.16 -15.34
N LYS A 98 -51.99 -15.93 -16.12
CA LYS A 98 -51.48 -17.06 -16.88
C LYS A 98 -50.45 -16.60 -17.91
N GLY A 99 -49.23 -17.14 -17.80
CA GLY A 99 -48.12 -16.79 -18.69
C GLY A 99 -47.44 -15.46 -18.40
N GLN A 100 -47.78 -14.81 -17.27
CA GLN A 100 -47.13 -13.57 -16.83
C GLN A 100 -45.84 -13.83 -16.03
N PHE A 101 -45.76 -14.98 -15.37
CA PHE A 101 -44.59 -15.39 -14.60
C PHE A 101 -43.66 -16.24 -15.48
N ASP A 102 -42.38 -15.89 -15.48
CA ASP A 102 -41.35 -16.73 -16.08
C ASP A 102 -41.03 -17.96 -15.20
N LYS A 103 -40.13 -18.81 -15.69
CA LYS A 103 -39.75 -20.05 -15.00
C LYS A 103 -39.15 -19.79 -13.61
N GLU A 104 -38.44 -18.68 -13.44
CA GLU A 104 -37.76 -18.35 -12.20
C GLU A 104 -38.74 -17.79 -11.16
N ALA A 105 -39.61 -16.86 -11.55
CA ALA A 105 -40.71 -16.38 -10.72
C ALA A 105 -41.60 -17.56 -10.26
N LEU A 106 -41.93 -18.49 -11.16
CA LEU A 106 -42.68 -19.70 -10.79
C LEU A 106 -41.90 -20.61 -9.82
N ALA A 107 -40.58 -20.70 -9.97
CA ALA A 107 -39.73 -21.46 -9.04
C ALA A 107 -39.69 -20.81 -7.65
N LYS A 108 -39.59 -19.48 -7.57
CA LYS A 108 -39.66 -18.69 -6.33
C LYS A 108 -40.99 -18.90 -5.62
N MET A 109 -42.10 -18.68 -6.34
CA MET A 109 -43.46 -18.85 -5.82
C MET A 109 -43.70 -20.26 -5.28
N LYS A 110 -43.18 -21.28 -5.97
CA LYS A 110 -43.29 -22.68 -5.53
C LYS A 110 -42.39 -22.97 -4.33
N ALA A 111 -41.14 -22.52 -4.34
CA ALA A 111 -40.20 -22.73 -3.24
C ALA A 111 -40.73 -22.09 -1.95
N GLN A 112 -41.29 -20.88 -2.03
CA GLN A 112 -41.87 -20.18 -0.90
C GLN A 112 -43.02 -20.96 -0.24
N GLU A 113 -43.80 -21.74 -0.99
CA GLU A 113 -44.87 -22.57 -0.43
C GLU A 113 -44.38 -23.96 0.04
N THR A 114 -43.41 -24.55 -0.67
CA THR A 114 -43.03 -25.97 -0.47
C THR A 114 -41.79 -26.17 0.40
N ASP A 115 -40.89 -25.19 0.45
CA ASP A 115 -39.70 -25.17 1.30
C ASP A 115 -39.40 -23.73 1.75
N PRO A 116 -40.20 -23.18 2.68
CA PRO A 116 -40.10 -21.79 3.14
C PRO A 116 -38.73 -21.43 3.71
N ALA A 117 -38.10 -22.34 4.44
CA ALA A 117 -36.80 -22.10 5.06
C ALA A 117 -35.69 -21.95 4.01
N SER A 118 -35.64 -22.84 3.00
CA SER A 118 -34.66 -22.72 1.92
C SER A 118 -34.93 -21.50 1.03
N TYR A 119 -36.20 -21.12 0.83
CA TYR A 119 -36.54 -19.89 0.12
C TYR A 119 -35.94 -18.67 0.82
N TRP A 120 -36.21 -18.48 2.12
CA TRP A 120 -35.71 -17.33 2.87
C TRP A 120 -34.19 -17.34 3.06
N ALA A 121 -33.58 -18.51 3.27
CA ALA A 121 -32.13 -18.65 3.32
C ALA A 121 -31.49 -18.16 2.01
N ARG A 122 -32.10 -18.48 0.86
CA ARG A 122 -31.64 -18.00 -0.44
C ARG A 122 -31.86 -16.51 -0.61
N CYS A 123 -33.02 -15.98 -0.21
CA CYS A 123 -33.25 -14.52 -0.19
C CYS A 123 -32.17 -13.77 0.59
N LEU A 124 -31.76 -14.30 1.75
CA LEU A 124 -30.70 -13.72 2.57
C LEU A 124 -29.31 -13.88 1.96
N PHE A 125 -29.06 -14.96 1.20
CA PHE A 125 -27.75 -15.26 0.63
C PHE A 125 -27.44 -14.46 -0.66
N ASP A 126 -28.34 -14.50 -1.65
CA ASP A 126 -28.11 -13.94 -2.99
C ASP A 126 -29.18 -12.92 -3.42
N GLY A 127 -30.09 -12.54 -2.52
CA GLY A 127 -31.16 -11.59 -2.83
C GLY A 127 -32.27 -12.16 -3.71
N TRP A 128 -32.34 -13.48 -3.94
CA TRP A 128 -33.28 -14.14 -4.87
C TRP A 128 -34.76 -13.79 -4.68
N GLY A 129 -35.18 -13.26 -3.53
CA GLY A 129 -36.56 -12.84 -3.28
C GLY A 129 -36.81 -11.32 -3.32
N PHE A 130 -35.77 -10.49 -3.42
CA PHE A 130 -35.85 -9.03 -3.23
C PHE A 130 -35.80 -8.23 -4.54
N GLU A 131 -35.58 -8.90 -5.67
CA GLU A 131 -35.27 -8.34 -7.01
C GLU A 131 -36.27 -7.34 -7.62
N GLU A 132 -37.41 -7.06 -6.98
CA GLU A 132 -38.31 -5.99 -7.45
C GLU A 132 -37.79 -4.58 -7.11
N TRP A 133 -36.71 -4.47 -6.32
CA TRP A 133 -36.07 -3.21 -5.92
C TRP A 133 -34.57 -3.26 -6.25
N PHE A 134 -34.03 -2.17 -6.81
CA PHE A 134 -32.61 -2.05 -7.18
C PHE A 134 -31.75 -1.97 -5.90
N ASN A 135 -30.66 -2.75 -5.84
CA ASN A 135 -29.72 -2.83 -4.71
C ASN A 135 -30.36 -3.25 -3.36
N ASN A 136 -30.34 -4.56 -3.07
CA ASN A 136 -30.85 -5.14 -1.81
C ASN A 136 -29.71 -5.64 -0.92
N ASP A 137 -28.48 -5.20 -1.19
CA ASP A 137 -27.27 -5.72 -0.55
C ASP A 137 -27.32 -5.48 0.97
N HIS A 138 -28.00 -4.41 1.40
CA HIS A 138 -28.23 -4.11 2.81
C HIS A 138 -29.08 -5.16 3.55
N LEU A 139 -29.81 -6.02 2.83
CA LEU A 139 -30.62 -7.11 3.40
C LEU A 139 -29.94 -8.48 3.34
N THR A 140 -28.83 -8.61 2.60
CA THR A 140 -28.17 -9.90 2.38
C THR A 140 -27.04 -10.16 3.38
N VAL A 141 -26.55 -11.39 3.44
CA VAL A 141 -25.44 -11.82 4.31
C VAL A 141 -24.08 -11.89 3.61
N GLN A 142 -23.96 -11.40 2.37
CA GLN A 142 -22.71 -11.52 1.61
C GLN A 142 -21.52 -10.83 2.30
N ASP A 143 -21.77 -9.67 2.91
CA ASP A 143 -20.75 -8.92 3.68
C ASP A 143 -20.84 -9.19 5.19
N VAL A 144 -21.46 -10.29 5.62
CA VAL A 144 -21.55 -10.67 7.03
C VAL A 144 -20.45 -11.69 7.34
N PRO A 145 -19.51 -11.39 8.26
CA PRO A 145 -18.55 -12.38 8.73
C PRO A 145 -19.27 -13.62 9.27
N ARG A 146 -18.79 -14.82 8.92
CA ARG A 146 -19.43 -16.10 9.34
C ARG A 146 -19.68 -16.17 10.85
N GLY A 147 -18.75 -15.68 11.66
CA GLY A 147 -18.89 -15.62 13.12
C GLY A 147 -20.01 -14.71 13.64
N LEU A 148 -20.50 -13.79 12.82
CA LEU A 148 -21.62 -12.91 13.14
C LEU A 148 -22.93 -13.37 12.51
N LEU A 149 -22.96 -14.48 11.76
CA LEU A 149 -24.15 -14.92 11.03
C LEU A 149 -25.34 -15.20 11.96
N ASP A 150 -25.12 -15.92 13.07
CA ASP A 150 -26.19 -16.20 14.04
C ASP A 150 -26.72 -14.92 14.69
N ARG A 151 -25.82 -13.98 15.03
CA ARG A 151 -26.19 -12.68 15.59
C ARG A 151 -26.92 -11.81 14.57
N PHE A 152 -26.50 -11.82 13.31
CA PHE A 152 -27.20 -11.15 12.22
C PHE A 152 -28.63 -11.68 12.09
N MET A 153 -28.81 -13.01 12.12
CA MET A 153 -30.14 -13.63 12.08
C MET A 153 -30.98 -13.24 13.29
N ALA A 154 -30.43 -13.25 14.50
CA ALA A 154 -31.19 -12.97 15.71
C ALA A 154 -31.48 -11.47 15.95
N GLU A 155 -30.53 -10.59 15.62
CA GLU A 155 -30.54 -9.18 16.03
C GLU A 155 -30.84 -8.22 14.87
N PHE A 156 -30.33 -8.48 13.66
CA PHE A 156 -30.50 -7.58 12.50
C PHE A 156 -31.67 -7.95 11.59
N PHE A 157 -31.80 -9.23 11.20
CA PHE A 157 -32.87 -9.63 10.28
C PHE A 157 -34.28 -9.24 10.74
N PRO A 158 -34.60 -9.23 12.06
CA PRO A 158 -35.87 -8.67 12.53
C PRO A 158 -36.10 -7.20 12.19
N LEU A 159 -35.04 -6.38 12.08
CA LEU A 159 -35.14 -4.99 11.64
C LEU A 159 -35.48 -4.93 10.15
N ALA A 160 -34.83 -5.77 9.34
CA ALA A 160 -35.04 -5.88 7.90
C ALA A 160 -36.48 -6.24 7.50
N TRP A 161 -37.26 -6.91 8.37
CA TRP A 161 -38.68 -7.18 8.12
C TRP A 161 -39.47 -5.92 7.80
N GLN A 162 -39.11 -4.78 8.40
CA GLN A 162 -39.79 -3.52 8.15
C GLN A 162 -39.57 -3.02 6.71
N ASP A 163 -38.39 -3.24 6.14
CA ASP A 163 -38.10 -2.91 4.75
C ASP A 163 -38.70 -3.93 3.78
N ILE A 164 -38.57 -5.22 4.08
CA ILE A 164 -39.22 -6.30 3.32
C ILE A 164 -40.74 -6.12 3.26
N ARG A 165 -41.34 -5.62 4.35
CA ARG A 165 -42.76 -5.27 4.39
C ARG A 165 -43.10 -4.18 3.37
N SER A 166 -42.21 -3.23 3.13
CA SER A 166 -42.38 -2.18 2.13
C SER A 166 -42.54 -2.78 0.73
N ILE A 167 -41.78 -3.85 0.41
CA ILE A 167 -41.84 -4.57 -0.87
C ILE A 167 -43.24 -5.18 -1.06
N ILE A 168 -43.76 -5.90 -0.06
CA ILE A 168 -45.03 -6.65 -0.17
C ILE A 168 -46.31 -5.80 -0.01
N ARG A 169 -46.21 -4.49 0.22
CA ARG A 169 -47.40 -3.61 0.36
C ARG A 169 -48.31 -3.64 -0.86
N VAL A 170 -47.74 -3.80 -2.05
CA VAL A 170 -48.51 -3.89 -3.30
C VAL A 170 -49.32 -5.18 -3.32
N GLU A 171 -48.71 -6.31 -2.95
CA GLU A 171 -49.37 -7.61 -2.86
C GLU A 171 -50.51 -7.60 -1.82
N GLU A 172 -50.24 -7.04 -0.63
CA GLU A 172 -51.22 -6.86 0.45
C GLU A 172 -52.43 -6.05 -0.04
N TYR A 173 -52.19 -4.96 -0.77
CA TYR A 173 -53.26 -4.16 -1.39
C TYR A 173 -54.03 -4.95 -2.44
N MET A 174 -53.33 -5.68 -3.32
CA MET A 174 -53.94 -6.45 -4.41
C MET A 174 -54.80 -7.61 -3.89
N LEU A 175 -54.40 -8.25 -2.80
CA LEU A 175 -55.18 -9.31 -2.15
C LEU A 175 -56.56 -8.80 -1.67
N GLY A 176 -56.66 -7.54 -1.27
CA GLY A 176 -57.92 -6.90 -0.90
C GLY A 176 -58.84 -6.55 -2.09
N LEU A 177 -58.36 -6.67 -3.33
CA LEU A 177 -59.15 -6.30 -4.52
C LEU A 177 -60.11 -7.42 -4.94
N PRO A 178 -61.29 -7.08 -5.49
CA PRO A 178 -62.15 -8.06 -6.16
C PRO A 178 -61.50 -8.57 -7.45
N ASP A 179 -61.88 -9.77 -7.94
CA ASP A 179 -61.27 -10.43 -9.12
C ASP A 179 -61.26 -9.56 -10.39
N LYS A 180 -62.24 -8.66 -10.54
CA LYS A 180 -62.24 -7.69 -11.65
C LYS A 180 -61.03 -6.75 -11.60
N GLY A 181 -60.65 -6.31 -10.41
CA GLY A 181 -59.55 -5.39 -10.14
C GLY A 181 -58.20 -6.05 -9.87
N PHE A 182 -58.15 -7.38 -9.73
CA PHE A 182 -56.90 -8.15 -9.61
C PHE A 182 -56.34 -8.45 -11.02
N VAL A 183 -55.49 -7.56 -11.53
CA VAL A 183 -54.89 -7.64 -12.87
C VAL A 183 -53.36 -7.44 -12.82
N PRO A 184 -52.59 -8.06 -13.73
CA PRO A 184 -51.11 -8.00 -13.71
C PRO A 184 -50.54 -6.65 -14.18
N TYR A 185 -51.29 -5.87 -14.96
CA TYR A 185 -50.85 -4.57 -15.48
C TYR A 185 -51.59 -3.45 -14.75
N ASN A 186 -51.02 -2.85 -13.70
CA ASN A 186 -51.47 -1.53 -13.22
C ASN A 186 -50.63 -0.83 -12.13
N GLN A 187 -50.92 0.47 -12.05
CA GLN A 187 -50.42 1.58 -11.21
C GLN A 187 -50.69 1.45 -9.69
N TYR A 188 -50.61 0.25 -9.11
CA TYR A 188 -50.93 0.03 -7.69
C TYR A 188 -49.91 0.62 -6.73
N GLU A 189 -48.65 0.74 -7.15
CA GLU A 189 -47.59 1.37 -6.35
C GLU A 189 -47.98 2.75 -5.85
N GLY A 190 -48.61 3.58 -6.69
CA GLY A 190 -49.05 4.91 -6.31
C GLY A 190 -50.08 4.92 -5.16
N LYS A 191 -50.79 3.82 -4.90
CA LYS A 191 -51.77 3.68 -3.80
C LYS A 191 -51.13 3.40 -2.45
N VAL A 192 -49.97 2.73 -2.46
CA VAL A 192 -49.23 2.33 -1.25
C VAL A 192 -47.93 3.09 -1.07
N LEU A 193 -47.55 3.96 -2.00
CA LEU A 193 -46.28 4.71 -2.02
C LEU A 193 -45.95 5.40 -0.68
N GLN A 194 -46.92 6.05 -0.05
CA GLN A 194 -46.72 6.73 1.23
C GLN A 194 -46.50 5.76 2.40
N GLN A 195 -47.06 4.55 2.34
CA GLN A 195 -46.81 3.50 3.32
C GLN A 195 -45.41 2.93 3.12
N LYS A 196 -45.04 2.62 1.87
CA LYS A 196 -43.69 2.14 1.53
C LYS A 196 -42.59 3.10 1.99
N LYS A 197 -42.72 4.41 1.70
CA LYS A 197 -41.77 5.43 2.17
C LYS A 197 -41.64 5.50 3.69
N ARG A 198 -42.76 5.36 4.42
CA ARG A 198 -42.74 5.34 5.89
C ARG A 198 -42.08 4.07 6.41
N ASP A 199 -42.30 2.95 5.74
CA ASP A 199 -41.71 1.67 6.12
C ASP A 199 -40.17 1.73 5.98
N VAL A 200 -39.65 2.22 4.85
CA VAL A 200 -38.19 2.44 4.64
C VAL A 200 -37.59 3.46 5.63
N GLN A 201 -38.27 4.59 5.88
CA GLN A 201 -37.81 5.56 6.87
C GLN A 201 -37.76 4.95 8.28
N MET A 202 -38.76 4.16 8.64
CA MET A 202 -38.80 3.47 9.94
C MET A 202 -37.65 2.46 10.03
N TYR A 203 -37.41 1.68 8.96
CA TYR A 203 -36.28 0.76 8.88
C TYR A 203 -34.95 1.48 9.15
N ASN A 204 -34.64 2.56 8.42
CA ASN A 204 -33.40 3.30 8.63
C ASN A 204 -33.29 3.90 10.05
N SER A 205 -34.42 4.33 10.65
CA SER A 205 -34.44 4.77 12.04
C SER A 205 -34.20 3.64 13.05
N LEU A 206 -34.67 2.41 12.76
CA LEU A 206 -34.39 1.23 13.58
C LEU A 206 -32.91 0.84 13.49
N VAL A 207 -32.31 0.88 12.30
CA VAL A 207 -30.88 0.64 12.10
C VAL A 207 -30.04 1.68 12.84
N GLU A 208 -30.39 2.97 12.74
CA GLU A 208 -29.70 4.05 13.49
C GLU A 208 -29.78 3.84 15.00
N LYS A 209 -30.94 3.41 15.52
CA LYS A 209 -31.11 3.11 16.94
C LYS A 209 -30.36 1.86 17.40
N ALA A 210 -30.28 0.83 16.55
CA ALA A 210 -29.51 -0.37 16.84
C ALA A 210 -28.01 -0.03 16.92
N ALA A 211 -27.50 0.72 15.94
CA ALA A 211 -26.13 1.23 15.93
C ALA A 211 -25.81 2.07 17.19
N GLU A 212 -26.75 2.91 17.66
CA GLU A 212 -26.60 3.63 18.93
C GLU A 212 -26.46 2.70 20.14
N GLY A 213 -27.25 1.62 20.17
CA GLY A 213 -27.14 0.60 21.21
C GLY A 213 -25.79 -0.11 21.20
N TYR A 214 -25.33 -0.52 20.02
CA TYR A 214 -24.03 -1.19 19.86
C TYR A 214 -22.86 -0.27 20.23
N ALA A 215 -22.88 1.00 19.79
CA ALA A 215 -21.90 1.99 20.18
C ALA A 215 -21.85 2.18 21.71
N ALA A 216 -23.01 2.32 22.36
CA ALA A 216 -23.07 2.46 23.82
C ALA A 216 -22.60 1.21 24.58
N GLY A 217 -22.72 0.03 23.96
CA GLY A 217 -22.25 -1.24 24.49
C GLY A 217 -20.79 -1.59 24.15
N ASN A 218 -20.08 -0.73 23.40
CA ASN A 218 -18.78 -1.02 22.78
C ASN A 218 -18.79 -2.30 21.91
N ASP A 219 -19.92 -2.62 21.27
CA ASP A 219 -20.05 -3.76 20.35
C ASP A 219 -19.72 -3.32 18.92
N ILE A 220 -18.42 -3.28 18.65
CA ILE A 220 -17.87 -2.75 17.39
C ILE A 220 -18.19 -3.61 16.17
N PRO A 221 -18.10 -4.95 16.23
CA PRO A 221 -18.46 -5.80 15.10
C PRO A 221 -19.89 -5.53 14.61
N MET A 222 -20.86 -5.41 15.54
CA MET A 222 -22.23 -5.08 15.17
C MET A 222 -22.42 -3.63 14.73
N LEU A 223 -21.73 -2.66 15.34
CA LEU A 223 -21.79 -1.26 14.93
C LEU A 223 -21.36 -1.06 13.47
N LEU A 224 -20.25 -1.68 13.08
CA LEU A 224 -19.74 -1.66 11.70
C LEU A 224 -20.73 -2.28 10.74
N LEU A 225 -21.21 -3.48 11.09
CA LEU A 225 -22.22 -4.18 10.33
C LEU A 225 -23.46 -3.29 10.12
N MET A 226 -23.98 -2.61 11.14
CA MET A 226 -25.16 -1.75 10.99
C MET A 226 -24.92 -0.55 10.05
N SER A 227 -23.70 -0.03 9.99
CA SER A 227 -23.38 1.19 9.24
C SER A 227 -23.50 1.04 7.73
N GLU A 228 -23.47 -0.19 7.24
CA GLU A 228 -23.59 -0.57 5.82
C GLU A 228 -25.01 -1.04 5.45
N ARG A 229 -25.90 -1.13 6.44
CA ARG A 229 -27.22 -1.77 6.27
C ARG A 229 -28.37 -0.76 6.09
N THR A 230 -28.08 0.52 5.97
CA THR A 230 -29.12 1.52 5.67
C THR A 230 -29.56 1.40 4.22
N ASP A 231 -30.87 1.41 3.99
CA ASP A 231 -31.40 1.55 2.65
C ASP A 231 -31.13 2.98 2.16
N THR A 232 -30.43 3.11 1.04
CA THR A 232 -30.08 4.41 0.44
C THR A 232 -30.75 4.63 -0.91
N ASN A 233 -31.55 3.68 -1.40
CA ASN A 233 -32.04 3.71 -2.76
C ASN A 233 -33.55 4.00 -2.84
N TRP A 234 -33.95 4.86 -3.77
CA TRP A 234 -35.35 5.04 -4.10
C TRP A 234 -35.55 5.56 -5.53
N ALA A 235 -35.93 4.67 -6.45
CA ALA A 235 -36.21 5.04 -7.83
C ALA A 235 -37.48 5.93 -7.96
N GLY A 236 -37.37 7.03 -8.70
CA GLY A 236 -38.50 7.89 -9.06
C GLY A 236 -38.85 9.02 -8.09
N ASP A 237 -38.14 9.17 -6.97
CA ASP A 237 -38.24 10.35 -6.09
C ASP A 237 -36.86 10.78 -5.54
N LYS A 238 -36.16 11.61 -6.32
CA LYS A 238 -34.82 12.11 -6.00
C LYS A 238 -34.74 12.82 -4.64
N VAL A 239 -35.80 13.48 -4.19
CA VAL A 239 -35.79 14.22 -2.91
C VAL A 239 -35.78 13.23 -1.75
N PHE A 240 -36.58 12.17 -1.86
CA PHE A 240 -36.62 11.11 -0.86
C PHE A 240 -35.33 10.30 -0.87
N GLU A 241 -34.83 9.88 -2.03
CA GLU A 241 -33.55 9.20 -2.20
C GLU A 241 -32.39 9.99 -1.58
N THR A 242 -32.30 11.30 -1.87
CA THR A 242 -31.28 12.17 -1.26
C THR A 242 -31.39 12.22 0.27
N SER A 243 -32.61 12.15 0.82
CA SER A 243 -32.83 12.08 2.27
C SER A 243 -32.32 10.75 2.86
N LEU A 244 -32.52 9.63 2.17
CA LEU A 244 -32.04 8.31 2.60
C LEU A 244 -30.50 8.25 2.55
N VAL A 245 -29.89 8.67 1.43
CA VAL A 245 -28.43 8.76 1.28
C VAL A 245 -27.81 9.64 2.37
N LYS A 246 -28.46 10.78 2.70
CA LYS A 246 -27.99 11.66 3.79
C LYS A 246 -28.03 10.96 5.15
N GLN A 247 -29.07 10.17 5.42
CA GLN A 247 -29.19 9.42 6.67
C GLN A 247 -28.15 8.30 6.75
N GLY A 248 -27.95 7.53 5.67
CA GLY A 248 -26.89 6.52 5.57
C GLY A 248 -25.50 7.11 5.83
N LYS A 249 -25.14 8.20 5.12
CA LYS A 249 -23.86 8.90 5.33
C LYS A 249 -23.67 9.38 6.77
N LYS A 250 -24.72 9.89 7.42
CA LYS A 250 -24.67 10.32 8.82
C LYS A 250 -24.37 9.14 9.75
N LEU A 251 -24.96 7.98 9.49
CA LEU A 251 -24.75 6.78 10.29
C LEU A 251 -23.33 6.21 10.09
N SER A 252 -22.87 6.11 8.84
CA SER A 252 -21.50 5.65 8.55
C SER A 252 -20.45 6.60 9.15
N GLN A 253 -20.69 7.91 9.12
CA GLN A 253 -19.81 8.87 9.80
C GLN A 253 -19.81 8.66 11.32
N LYS A 254 -20.98 8.47 11.93
CA LYS A 254 -21.08 8.22 13.38
C LYS A 254 -20.36 6.93 13.81
N ALA A 255 -20.46 5.88 13.01
CA ALA A 255 -19.71 4.64 13.27
C ALA A 255 -18.20 4.86 13.19
N ARG A 256 -17.71 5.63 12.20
CA ARG A 256 -16.30 6.02 12.10
C ARG A 256 -15.84 6.86 13.28
N ASP A 257 -16.61 7.88 13.67
CA ASP A 257 -16.28 8.74 14.82
C ASP A 257 -16.13 7.91 16.12
N GLU A 258 -16.96 6.89 16.29
CA GLU A 258 -16.92 6.01 17.45
C GLU A 258 -15.73 5.02 17.41
N LEU A 259 -15.38 4.53 16.22
CA LEU A 259 -14.18 3.71 16.00
C LEU A 259 -12.91 4.50 16.33
N ASP A 260 -12.81 5.73 15.83
CA ASP A 260 -11.69 6.63 16.10
C ASP A 260 -11.58 6.94 17.60
N ARG A 261 -12.71 7.11 18.27
CA ARG A 261 -12.78 7.30 19.73
C ARG A 261 -12.19 6.10 20.48
N ILE A 262 -12.55 4.88 20.07
CA ILE A 262 -12.13 3.65 20.76
C ILE A 262 -10.68 3.30 20.42
N ASP A 263 -10.24 3.50 19.17
CA ASP A 263 -8.82 3.41 18.79
C ASP A 263 -7.96 4.35 19.64
N GLY A 264 -8.38 5.61 19.80
CA GLY A 264 -7.71 6.56 20.68
C GLY A 264 -7.62 6.10 22.14
N LEU A 265 -8.68 5.48 22.68
CA LEU A 265 -8.68 4.92 24.03
C LEU A 265 -7.75 3.70 24.16
N PHE A 266 -7.78 2.80 23.18
CA PHE A 266 -6.96 1.60 23.17
C PHE A 266 -5.47 1.94 23.12
N ARG A 267 -5.08 2.83 22.19
CA ARG A 267 -3.69 3.32 22.09
C ARG A 267 -3.25 4.00 23.38
N ALA A 268 -4.10 4.85 23.97
CA ALA A 268 -3.78 5.51 25.24
C ALA A 268 -3.57 4.50 26.41
N ALA A 269 -4.41 3.47 26.49
CA ALA A 269 -4.26 2.39 27.48
C ALA A 269 -2.96 1.60 27.25
N PHE A 270 -2.67 1.23 26.00
CA PHE A 270 -1.45 0.54 25.61
C PHE A 270 -0.18 1.33 25.97
N TYR A 271 -0.14 2.61 25.62
CA TYR A 271 1.00 3.47 25.94
C TYR A 271 1.21 3.63 27.44
N ARG A 272 0.13 3.75 28.22
CA ARG A 272 0.20 3.81 29.68
C ARG A 272 0.69 2.49 30.31
N ALA A 273 0.35 1.35 29.73
CA ALA A 273 0.75 0.03 30.19
C ALA A 273 2.20 -0.34 29.81
N CYS A 274 2.81 0.36 28.84
CA CYS A 274 4.20 0.10 28.44
C CYS A 274 5.17 0.35 29.60
N PRO A 275 5.89 -0.68 30.08
CA PRO A 275 6.87 -0.53 31.15
C PRO A 275 8.06 0.31 30.71
N ARG A 276 8.74 0.95 31.67
CA ARG A 276 9.96 1.71 31.40
C ARG A 276 11.18 0.79 31.54
N PHE A 277 11.85 0.50 30.43
CA PHE A 277 13.11 -0.26 30.41
C PHE A 277 14.26 0.60 29.92
N THR A 278 15.47 0.26 30.38
CA THR A 278 16.70 0.90 29.90
C THR A 278 17.76 -0.17 29.71
N TYR A 279 18.22 -0.29 28.47
CA TYR A 279 19.25 -1.24 28.06
C TYR A 279 20.50 -0.48 27.65
N SER A 280 21.67 -1.06 27.88
CA SER A 280 22.95 -0.50 27.45
C SER A 280 23.92 -1.62 27.14
N TRP A 281 24.55 -1.58 25.97
CA TRP A 281 25.57 -2.54 25.58
C TRP A 281 26.59 -1.91 24.62
N ASN A 282 27.74 -2.55 24.47
CA ASN A 282 28.74 -2.15 23.49
C ASN A 282 28.54 -3.01 22.23
N ALA A 283 28.02 -2.43 21.15
CA ALA A 283 27.91 -3.17 19.88
C ALA A 283 29.27 -3.39 19.22
N GLU A 284 30.14 -2.39 19.32
CA GLU A 284 31.51 -2.42 18.83
C GLU A 284 32.44 -1.91 19.95
N PRO A 285 33.76 -2.16 19.88
CA PRO A 285 34.71 -1.66 20.88
C PRO A 285 34.67 -0.14 21.10
N TRP A 286 34.12 0.59 20.13
CA TRP A 286 34.06 2.05 20.04
C TRP A 286 32.62 2.61 20.03
N SER A 287 31.60 1.80 20.25
CA SER A 287 30.22 2.29 20.29
C SER A 287 29.43 1.72 21.45
N GLU A 288 28.78 2.60 22.20
CA GLU A 288 27.77 2.28 23.20
C GLU A 288 26.39 2.50 22.59
N ASP A 289 25.54 1.49 22.61
CA ASP A 289 24.13 1.61 22.27
C ASP A 289 23.30 1.62 23.56
N HIS A 290 22.46 2.64 23.72
CA HIS A 290 21.52 2.79 24.81
C HIS A 290 20.10 2.77 24.25
N VAL A 291 19.20 2.01 24.87
CA VAL A 291 17.78 2.01 24.49
C VAL A 291 16.95 2.29 25.72
N VAL A 292 16.23 3.41 25.71
CA VAL A 292 15.23 3.75 26.71
C VAL A 292 13.86 3.46 26.12
N PHE A 293 13.25 2.37 26.55
CA PHE A 293 11.85 2.09 26.22
C PHE A 293 10.95 2.77 27.26
N ASN A 294 10.03 3.60 26.80
CA ASN A 294 9.03 4.24 27.65
C ASN A 294 7.74 4.44 26.84
N GLY A 295 6.57 4.33 27.45
CA GLY A 295 5.28 4.48 26.80
C GLY A 295 4.91 5.90 26.31
N ASN A 296 5.88 6.75 25.96
CA ASN A 296 5.60 8.07 25.40
C ASN A 296 5.78 8.03 23.87
N PRO A 297 4.69 7.93 23.10
CA PRO A 297 4.78 7.84 21.66
C PRO A 297 5.10 9.19 21.01
N VAL A 298 5.77 9.14 19.86
CA VAL A 298 5.91 10.26 18.91
C VAL A 298 5.21 9.89 17.61
N GLN A 299 4.14 10.59 17.27
CA GLN A 299 3.40 10.39 16.03
C GLN A 299 4.21 10.86 14.81
N GLU A 300 4.48 9.95 13.88
CA GLU A 300 5.04 10.28 12.55
C GLU A 300 3.94 10.38 11.49
N GLY A 301 2.86 9.62 11.65
CA GLY A 301 1.70 9.62 10.76
C GLY A 301 0.43 9.11 11.47
N PRO A 302 -0.71 9.01 10.75
CA PRO A 302 -2.00 8.62 11.36
C PRO A 302 -1.95 7.22 12.01
N ASN A 303 -1.18 6.32 11.42
CA ASN A 303 -1.06 4.91 11.82
C ASN A 303 0.38 4.51 12.14
N THR A 304 1.27 5.47 12.40
CA THR A 304 2.68 5.18 12.68
C THR A 304 3.15 6.00 13.86
N ASP A 305 3.53 5.29 14.92
CA ASP A 305 3.98 5.83 16.18
C ASP A 305 5.38 5.31 16.49
N HIS A 306 6.24 6.16 17.05
CA HIS A 306 7.54 5.73 17.56
C HIS A 306 7.53 5.67 19.08
N ILE A 307 8.01 4.58 19.66
CA ILE A 307 8.15 4.42 21.10
C ILE A 307 9.63 4.33 21.48
N GLY A 308 9.98 5.02 22.56
CA GLY A 308 11.30 4.95 23.16
C GLY A 308 12.37 5.67 22.35
N THR A 309 13.58 5.70 22.90
CA THR A 309 14.72 6.40 22.32
C THR A 309 15.90 5.45 22.27
N ALA A 310 16.44 5.25 21.07
CA ALA A 310 17.71 4.57 20.86
C ALA A 310 18.79 5.64 20.67
N THR A 311 19.79 5.62 21.53
CA THR A 311 20.93 6.52 21.50
C THR A 311 22.18 5.70 21.29
N ARG A 312 22.80 5.85 20.13
CA ARG A 312 24.13 5.33 19.85
C ARG A 312 25.15 6.42 20.13
N ILE A 313 26.07 6.13 21.02
CA ILE A 313 27.23 6.95 21.30
C ILE A 313 28.41 6.27 20.62
N GLU A 314 28.85 6.85 19.51
CA GLU A 314 30.09 6.44 18.87
C GLU A 314 31.20 7.29 19.47
N TYR A 315 32.15 6.62 20.10
CA TYR A 315 33.36 7.26 20.55
C TYR A 315 34.27 7.51 19.34
N PRO A 316 35.15 8.52 19.40
CA PRO A 316 36.17 8.69 18.38
C PRO A 316 36.87 7.35 18.14
N TYR A 317 37.06 6.94 16.90
CA TYR A 317 37.65 5.63 16.59
C TYR A 317 38.19 5.61 15.18
N ILE A 318 39.37 5.04 14.98
CA ILE A 318 39.89 4.76 13.64
C ILE A 318 40.19 3.27 13.56
N GLY A 319 39.42 2.55 12.76
CA GLY A 319 39.75 1.22 12.27
C GLY A 319 40.08 1.25 10.77
N GLU A 320 40.61 0.16 10.24
CA GLU A 320 40.98 0.01 8.80
C GLU A 320 39.84 0.37 7.81
N LYS A 321 38.57 0.37 8.25
CA LYS A 321 37.39 0.63 7.41
C LYS A 321 36.46 1.74 7.91
N VAL A 322 36.60 2.21 9.15
CA VAL A 322 35.67 3.17 9.77
C VAL A 322 36.47 4.18 10.61
N THR A 323 36.32 5.46 10.30
CA THR A 323 36.93 6.58 11.05
C THR A 323 35.83 7.50 11.58
N ILE A 324 35.81 7.69 12.89
CA ILE A 324 34.88 8.53 13.65
C ILE A 324 35.73 9.64 14.29
N PRO A 325 35.69 10.87 13.75
CA PRO A 325 36.63 11.93 14.12
C PRO A 325 36.32 12.58 15.47
N GLU A 326 35.06 12.58 15.89
CA GLU A 326 34.58 13.18 17.13
C GLU A 326 33.49 12.29 17.72
N GLN A 327 33.28 12.37 19.04
CA GLN A 327 32.19 11.64 19.67
C GLN A 327 30.88 12.02 19.00
N LYS A 328 30.20 11.03 18.44
CA LYS A 328 28.97 11.22 17.70
C LYS A 328 27.84 10.55 18.46
N VAL A 329 26.92 11.37 18.97
CA VAL A 329 25.69 10.90 19.59
C VAL A 329 24.60 10.92 18.53
N VAL A 330 24.16 9.76 18.08
CA VAL A 330 23.01 9.60 17.20
C VAL A 330 21.86 9.09 18.04
N SER A 331 20.86 9.95 18.25
CA SER A 331 19.61 9.57 18.91
C SER A 331 18.48 9.52 17.91
N GLY A 332 17.67 8.48 18.01
CA GLY A 332 16.50 8.27 17.17
C GLY A 332 15.43 7.48 17.90
N PRO A 333 14.28 7.26 17.25
CA PRO A 333 13.25 6.37 17.78
C PRO A 333 13.80 4.94 17.96
N ALA A 334 13.42 4.26 19.04
CA ALA A 334 13.85 2.88 19.28
C ALA A 334 13.00 1.88 18.48
N LEU A 335 11.69 2.00 18.60
CA LEU A 335 10.72 1.10 17.95
C LEU A 335 9.72 1.91 17.15
N ARG A 336 9.42 1.41 15.96
CA ARG A 336 8.34 1.86 15.12
C ARG A 336 7.17 0.91 15.31
N LEU A 337 6.04 1.47 15.68
CA LEU A 337 4.74 0.81 15.70
C LEU A 337 3.94 1.24 14.49
N GLN A 338 3.39 0.26 13.78
CA GLN A 338 2.45 0.48 12.69
C GLN A 338 1.11 -0.11 13.09
N TRP A 339 0.13 0.78 13.27
CA TRP A 339 -1.22 0.41 13.66
C TRP A 339 -2.07 0.06 12.44
N GLY A 340 -2.66 -1.13 12.46
CA GLY A 340 -3.64 -1.59 11.48
C GLY A 340 -5.02 -1.66 12.13
N THR A 341 -5.89 -0.72 11.80
CA THR A 341 -7.33 -0.81 12.08
C THR A 341 -8.04 -1.04 10.75
N SER A 342 -7.92 -2.24 10.18
CA SER A 342 -8.58 -2.58 8.91
C SER A 342 -9.70 -3.60 9.15
N PRO A 343 -10.90 -3.40 8.58
CA PRO A 343 -11.98 -4.39 8.62
C PRO A 343 -11.74 -5.61 7.72
N THR A 344 -10.64 -5.64 6.96
CA THR A 344 -10.29 -6.75 6.05
C THR A 344 -8.96 -7.37 6.44
N HIS A 345 -9.03 -8.40 7.29
CA HIS A 345 -7.91 -9.31 7.52
C HIS A 345 -7.76 -10.25 6.30
N SER A 346 -6.56 -10.70 5.95
CA SER A 346 -6.37 -11.74 4.91
C SER A 346 -5.89 -13.05 5.55
N GLN A 347 -6.33 -14.20 5.02
CA GLN A 347 -5.88 -15.53 5.49
C GLN A 347 -4.36 -15.73 5.47
N GLU A 348 -3.64 -14.96 4.63
CA GLU A 348 -2.18 -15.03 4.56
C GLU A 348 -1.50 -14.49 5.83
N TYR A 349 -2.18 -13.61 6.57
CA TYR A 349 -1.67 -13.03 7.82
C TYR A 349 -1.80 -13.98 9.01
N ASP A 350 -2.74 -14.93 9.04
CA ASP A 350 -2.93 -15.80 10.22
C ASP A 350 -2.14 -17.12 10.18
N ARG A 351 -1.66 -17.52 8.99
CA ARG A 351 -0.84 -18.74 8.85
C ARG A 351 0.44 -18.61 9.68
N GLY A 352 0.57 -19.46 10.70
CA GLY A 352 1.71 -19.50 11.62
C GLY A 352 1.59 -18.62 12.86
N ALA A 353 0.44 -17.97 13.11
CA ALA A 353 0.19 -17.24 14.34
C ALA A 353 -0.07 -18.20 15.54
N VAL A 354 0.30 -17.76 16.74
CA VAL A 354 0.09 -18.46 18.00
C VAL A 354 -0.89 -17.69 18.87
N VAL A 355 -1.76 -18.41 19.57
CA VAL A 355 -2.73 -17.83 20.50
C VAL A 355 -2.05 -17.37 21.78
N GLU A 356 -2.13 -16.07 22.09
CA GLU A 356 -1.62 -15.49 23.35
C GLU A 356 -2.69 -15.48 24.45
N LYS A 357 -3.89 -14.99 24.13
CA LYS A 357 -4.99 -14.90 25.10
C LYS A 357 -6.34 -15.14 24.44
N VAL A 358 -7.16 -15.98 25.06
CA VAL A 358 -8.55 -16.24 24.65
C VAL A 358 -9.49 -15.77 25.75
N THR A 359 -10.48 -14.95 25.41
CA THR A 359 -11.57 -14.58 26.30
C THR A 359 -12.91 -14.74 25.58
N PRO A 360 -14.05 -14.73 26.30
CA PRO A 360 -15.37 -14.72 25.67
C PRO A 360 -15.68 -13.49 24.82
N LYS A 361 -14.84 -12.44 24.83
CA LYS A 361 -15.07 -11.18 24.11
C LYS A 361 -13.99 -10.87 23.06
N TYR A 362 -12.80 -11.44 23.20
CA TYR A 362 -11.69 -11.18 22.28
C TYR A 362 -10.66 -12.31 22.31
N LEU A 363 -9.92 -12.42 21.21
CA LEU A 363 -8.77 -13.30 21.00
C LEU A 363 -7.56 -12.42 20.68
N VAL A 364 -6.41 -12.67 21.32
CA VAL A 364 -5.14 -12.04 20.94
C VAL A 364 -4.20 -13.11 20.40
N THR A 365 -3.63 -12.85 19.23
CA THR A 365 -2.65 -13.71 18.58
C THR A 365 -1.34 -12.96 18.38
N ARG A 366 -0.25 -13.72 18.30
CA ARG A 366 1.09 -13.22 17.98
C ARG A 366 1.63 -13.96 16.77
N LYS A 367 2.19 -13.21 15.81
CA LYS A 367 2.90 -13.77 14.65
C LYS A 367 4.27 -13.13 14.48
N GLN A 368 5.21 -13.94 14.01
CA GLN A 368 6.54 -13.51 13.61
C GLN A 368 6.79 -13.91 12.15
N TYR A 369 7.13 -12.96 11.29
CA TYR A 369 7.48 -13.24 9.89
C TYR A 369 8.95 -13.62 9.75
N GLY A 370 9.21 -14.88 9.38
CA GLY A 370 10.47 -15.38 8.80
C GLY A 370 11.78 -14.68 9.21
N GLU A 371 12.64 -14.37 8.24
CA GLU A 371 13.90 -13.64 8.47
C GLU A 371 13.69 -12.13 8.72
N THR A 372 12.46 -11.59 8.57
CA THR A 372 12.16 -10.16 8.62
C THR A 372 11.98 -9.59 10.03
N ARG A 373 11.96 -10.43 11.09
CA ARG A 373 11.86 -10.03 12.52
C ARG A 373 10.74 -9.02 12.84
N GLU A 374 9.74 -8.91 11.97
CA GLU A 374 8.54 -8.13 12.23
C GLU A 374 7.60 -8.95 13.11
N PHE A 375 7.19 -8.35 14.21
CA PHE A 375 6.23 -8.92 15.15
C PHE A 375 4.89 -8.25 14.98
N ILE A 376 3.85 -9.06 14.92
CA ILE A 376 2.48 -8.61 14.79
C ILE A 376 1.67 -9.15 15.96
N LEU A 377 0.98 -8.25 16.65
CA LEU A 377 -0.04 -8.58 17.62
C LEU A 377 -1.39 -8.20 17.04
N SER A 378 -2.29 -9.16 16.96
CA SER A 378 -3.63 -8.98 16.41
C SER A 378 -4.65 -9.31 17.49
N LEU A 379 -5.55 -8.37 17.79
CA LEU A 379 -6.68 -8.53 18.71
C LEU A 379 -7.94 -8.66 17.89
N TYR A 380 -8.62 -9.81 17.91
CA TYR A 380 -9.90 -10.03 17.24
C TYR A 380 -11.04 -9.90 18.24
N LEU A 381 -12.02 -9.04 17.96
CA LEU A 381 -13.25 -8.92 18.74
C LEU A 381 -14.17 -10.10 18.41
N ASP A 382 -14.74 -10.72 19.44
CA ASP A 382 -15.58 -11.93 19.39
C ASP A 382 -14.90 -13.19 18.82
N GLY A 383 -13.56 -13.18 18.66
CA GLY A 383 -12.75 -14.35 18.29
C GLY A 383 -12.91 -14.89 16.86
N VAL A 384 -13.87 -14.38 16.08
CA VAL A 384 -14.23 -14.92 14.75
C VAL A 384 -14.51 -13.83 13.70
N SER A 385 -14.72 -12.57 14.10
CA SER A 385 -15.24 -11.52 13.20
C SER A 385 -14.22 -10.96 12.21
N GLY A 386 -12.92 -11.28 12.35
CA GLY A 386 -11.82 -10.66 11.59
C GLY A 386 -11.60 -9.17 11.87
N PHE A 387 -12.46 -8.57 12.69
CA PHE A 387 -12.36 -7.19 13.09
C PHE A 387 -11.49 -7.07 14.32
N GLY A 388 -10.46 -6.22 14.24
CA GLY A 388 -9.44 -6.20 15.25
C GLY A 388 -8.48 -5.03 15.25
N TYR A 389 -7.73 -4.92 16.34
CA TYR A 389 -6.57 -4.02 16.43
C TYR A 389 -5.34 -4.82 16.09
N GLU A 390 -4.60 -4.36 15.09
CA GLU A 390 -3.29 -4.89 14.78
C GLU A 390 -2.23 -3.84 15.10
N VAL A 391 -1.14 -4.28 15.71
CA VAL A 391 0.09 -3.50 15.77
C VAL A 391 1.22 -4.36 15.26
N SER A 392 1.83 -3.93 14.16
CA SER A 392 3.14 -4.42 13.76
C SER A 392 4.21 -3.56 14.40
N PHE A 393 5.27 -4.19 14.89
CA PHE A 393 6.38 -3.46 15.49
C PHE A 393 7.72 -3.98 15.06
N THR A 394 8.60 -3.03 14.77
CA THR A 394 9.97 -3.25 14.29
C THR A 394 10.91 -2.18 14.85
N PRO A 395 12.22 -2.42 14.89
CA PRO A 395 13.18 -1.36 15.20
C PRO A 395 13.04 -0.19 14.20
N ALA A 396 12.94 1.05 14.68
CA ALA A 396 12.66 2.22 13.83
C ALA A 396 13.82 2.64 12.89
N GLY A 397 14.99 2.00 13.04
CA GLY A 397 16.23 2.25 12.29
C GLY A 397 17.42 2.38 13.24
N GLY A 398 18.51 1.65 13.00
CA GLY A 398 19.69 1.63 13.88
C GLY A 398 20.42 0.28 13.90
N ALA A 399 21.40 0.12 14.79
CA ALA A 399 22.06 -1.16 15.03
C ALA A 399 21.07 -2.21 15.58
N ARG A 400 21.27 -3.49 15.27
CA ARG A 400 20.37 -4.57 15.72
C ARG A 400 20.40 -4.68 17.25
N PHE A 401 19.23 -4.83 17.87
CA PHE A 401 19.17 -5.16 19.29
C PHE A 401 19.80 -6.55 19.54
N PRO A 402 20.52 -6.73 20.66
CA PRO A 402 20.88 -8.06 21.14
C PRO A 402 19.62 -8.89 21.32
N GLN A 403 19.68 -10.19 21.00
CA GLN A 403 18.52 -11.07 21.03
C GLN A 403 17.79 -11.06 22.39
N ALA A 404 18.53 -11.03 23.50
CA ALA A 404 17.94 -10.97 24.85
C ALA A 404 17.14 -9.68 25.11
N VAL A 405 17.60 -8.54 24.56
CA VAL A 405 16.90 -7.24 24.68
C VAL A 405 15.66 -7.23 23.79
N GLU A 406 15.75 -7.82 22.60
CA GLU A 406 14.64 -7.95 21.66
C GLU A 406 13.51 -8.81 22.27
N GLU A 407 13.84 -9.97 22.85
CA GLU A 407 12.89 -10.87 23.54
C GLU A 407 12.17 -10.17 24.71
N GLU A 408 12.90 -9.41 25.54
CA GLU A 408 12.31 -8.70 26.68
C GLU A 408 11.38 -7.55 26.24
N ILE A 409 11.73 -6.83 25.17
CA ILE A 409 10.88 -5.80 24.56
C ILE A 409 9.60 -6.41 23.97
N ILE A 410 9.69 -7.56 23.28
CA ILE A 410 8.53 -8.24 22.70
C ILE A 410 7.54 -8.63 23.81
N GLU A 411 8.03 -9.23 24.89
CA GLU A 411 7.19 -9.61 26.04
C GLU A 411 6.56 -8.38 26.71
N ALA A 412 7.30 -7.28 26.81
CA ALA A 412 6.80 -6.01 27.34
C ALA A 412 5.67 -5.41 26.51
N VAL A 413 5.86 -5.35 25.18
CA VAL A 413 4.86 -4.84 24.23
C VAL A 413 3.63 -5.74 24.22
N THR A 414 3.83 -7.06 24.22
CA THR A 414 2.75 -8.06 24.31
C THR A 414 1.95 -7.87 25.59
N GLY A 415 2.63 -7.72 26.75
CA GLY A 415 1.98 -7.47 28.03
C GLY A 415 1.15 -6.18 28.06
N ALA A 416 1.71 -5.08 27.54
CA ALA A 416 1.01 -3.80 27.46
C ALA A 416 -0.23 -3.86 26.53
N PHE A 417 -0.12 -4.60 25.43
CA PHE A 417 -1.22 -4.82 24.50
C PHE A 417 -2.35 -5.65 25.12
N LEU A 418 -2.01 -6.69 25.88
CA LEU A 418 -2.99 -7.49 26.63
C LEU A 418 -3.68 -6.70 27.75
N GLU A 419 -2.96 -5.77 28.41
CA GLU A 419 -3.53 -4.88 29.42
C GLU A 419 -4.51 -3.88 28.79
N ALA A 420 -4.15 -3.28 27.65
CA ALA A 420 -5.04 -2.41 26.90
C ALA A 420 -6.32 -3.15 26.43
N ALA A 421 -6.16 -4.40 25.96
CA ALA A 421 -7.28 -5.25 25.58
C ALA A 421 -8.24 -5.50 26.75
N GLU A 422 -7.71 -5.77 27.94
CA GLU A 422 -8.52 -5.99 29.13
C GLU A 422 -9.21 -4.70 29.60
N GLU A 423 -8.53 -3.56 29.56
CA GLU A 423 -9.13 -2.27 29.96
C GLU A 423 -10.27 -1.85 29.02
N CYS A 424 -10.08 -2.00 27.70
CA CYS A 424 -11.05 -1.56 26.71
C CYS A 424 -12.19 -2.55 26.49
N PHE A 425 -11.91 -3.87 26.52
CA PHE A 425 -12.86 -4.91 26.11
C PHE A 425 -13.12 -5.98 27.18
N GLY A 426 -12.50 -5.89 28.36
CA GLY A 426 -12.69 -6.83 29.45
C GLY A 426 -14.10 -6.88 30.04
N VAL A 427 -14.29 -7.73 31.05
CA VAL A 427 -15.56 -7.82 31.79
C VAL A 427 -15.53 -6.79 32.92
N PRO A 428 -16.48 -5.83 32.97
CA PRO A 428 -16.53 -4.86 34.05
C PRO A 428 -16.75 -5.59 35.39
N GLY A 429 -15.79 -5.47 36.31
CA GLY A 429 -15.89 -6.00 37.68
C GLY A 429 -14.97 -7.17 38.04
N LYS A 430 -14.07 -7.62 37.17
CA LYS A 430 -12.92 -8.45 37.61
C LYS A 430 -11.70 -7.56 37.81
N GLU A 431 -11.50 -7.08 39.04
CA GLU A 431 -10.18 -6.66 39.48
C GLU A 431 -9.21 -7.82 39.24
N MET A 432 -8.18 -7.61 38.42
CA MET A 432 -7.03 -8.51 38.39
C MET A 432 -6.46 -8.59 39.80
N ALA A 433 -6.23 -9.81 40.26
CA ALA A 433 -5.64 -10.08 41.56
C ALA A 433 -4.39 -9.21 41.76
N PRO A 434 -4.26 -8.52 42.90
CA PRO A 434 -3.05 -7.77 43.20
C PRO A 434 -1.85 -8.73 43.17
N LYS A 435 -0.76 -8.30 42.52
CA LYS A 435 0.54 -8.97 42.58
C LYS A 435 0.84 -9.33 44.05
N PRO A 436 1.43 -10.52 44.32
CA PRO A 436 1.70 -10.95 45.68
C PRO A 436 2.52 -9.89 46.40
N VAL A 437 1.90 -9.33 47.44
CA VAL A 437 2.56 -8.47 48.42
C VAL A 437 3.70 -9.28 49.02
N PRO A 438 4.95 -8.81 48.97
CA PRO A 438 6.03 -9.44 49.72
C PRO A 438 5.64 -9.47 51.20
N GLN A 439 5.68 -10.66 51.80
CA GLN A 439 5.27 -10.90 53.18
C GLN A 439 5.92 -9.92 54.15
N GLU A 440 5.09 -9.15 54.84
CA GLU A 440 5.47 -8.49 56.09
C GLU A 440 5.76 -9.57 57.15
N GLU A 441 7.00 -9.66 57.61
CA GLU A 441 7.30 -10.18 58.94
C GLU A 441 6.85 -9.17 60.02
N PRO A 442 6.44 -9.66 61.21
CA PRO A 442 5.43 -9.00 62.02
C PRO A 442 5.90 -7.73 62.73
N GLN A 443 4.98 -6.76 62.80
CA GLN A 443 5.09 -5.58 63.65
C GLN A 443 5.28 -5.96 65.13
N VAL A 444 6.37 -5.45 65.74
CA VAL A 444 6.43 -5.20 67.18
C VAL A 444 6.12 -3.72 67.41
N ARG A 445 5.24 -3.48 68.38
CA ARG A 445 4.61 -2.19 68.73
C ARG A 445 5.62 -1.07 69.04
N PRO A 446 5.23 0.20 68.83
CA PRO A 446 6.02 1.35 69.23
C PRO A 446 5.83 1.58 70.73
N GLU A 447 6.92 1.74 71.47
CA GLU A 447 7.02 2.74 72.54
C GLU A 447 8.46 2.86 73.06
N GLU A 448 8.88 4.12 73.11
CA GLU A 448 9.89 4.73 73.98
C GLU A 448 11.38 4.37 73.81
N GLY A 449 12.14 5.39 73.38
CA GLY A 449 13.47 5.61 73.94
C GLY A 449 14.58 5.91 72.93
N CYS A 450 14.83 7.20 72.72
CA CYS A 450 16.15 7.82 72.69
C CYS A 450 17.27 7.29 71.74
N GLU A 451 17.63 8.21 70.84
CA GLU A 451 18.99 8.73 70.57
C GLU A 451 19.56 8.55 69.15
N ASP A 452 19.97 9.72 68.64
CA ASP A 452 20.68 9.99 67.39
C ASP A 452 21.92 9.10 67.18
N GLY A 453 22.10 8.65 65.94
CA GLY A 453 23.34 8.03 65.49
C GLY A 453 23.37 7.75 63.98
N LYS A 454 23.33 8.79 63.14
CA LYS A 454 23.61 8.64 61.70
C LYS A 454 25.05 8.15 61.51
N HIS A 455 25.24 6.91 61.08
CA HIS A 455 26.54 6.44 60.60
C HIS A 455 26.79 6.99 59.18
N PRO A 456 27.92 7.68 58.91
CA PRO A 456 28.21 8.18 57.57
C PRO A 456 28.59 7.04 56.62
N ARG A 457 27.98 7.01 55.43
CA ARG A 457 28.37 6.10 54.34
C ARG A 457 29.72 6.49 53.75
N THR A 458 30.48 5.52 53.27
CA THR A 458 31.79 5.70 52.63
C THR A 458 31.88 4.90 51.33
N VAL A 459 32.60 5.42 50.33
CA VAL A 459 32.85 4.77 49.04
C VAL A 459 34.33 4.48 48.90
N THR A 460 34.68 3.27 48.44
CA THR A 460 36.06 2.83 48.26
C THR A 460 36.28 2.26 46.86
N LEU A 461 37.44 2.53 46.26
CA LEU A 461 37.92 1.91 45.02
C LEU A 461 39.22 1.14 45.29
N GLU A 462 39.25 -0.15 44.97
CA GLU A 462 40.45 -0.98 45.05
C GLU A 462 40.86 -1.47 43.65
N PRO A 463 42.14 -1.37 43.25
CA PRO A 463 43.30 -0.87 44.00
C PRO A 463 43.34 0.67 44.14
N ALA A 464 43.88 1.17 45.25
CA ALA A 464 43.90 2.61 45.56
C ALA A 464 44.93 3.44 44.76
N LYS A 465 45.82 2.79 43.99
CA LYS A 465 46.82 3.42 43.09
C LYS A 465 47.07 2.53 41.87
N ILE A 466 47.34 3.15 40.72
CA ILE A 466 47.64 2.51 39.44
C ILE A 466 48.92 3.12 38.85
N GLU A 467 49.70 2.32 38.12
CA GLU A 467 50.89 2.78 37.37
C GLU A 467 50.51 3.48 36.06
N ASP A 468 51.34 4.42 35.59
CA ASP A 468 51.10 5.12 34.33
C ASP A 468 51.08 4.16 33.13
N MET A 469 50.17 4.37 32.20
CA MET A 469 49.91 3.50 31.05
C MET A 469 50.59 4.03 29.78
N PHE A 470 51.25 3.15 29.04
CA PHE A 470 51.84 3.41 27.73
C PHE A 470 51.10 2.59 26.67
N VAL A 471 50.51 3.27 25.68
CA VAL A 471 49.73 2.65 24.60
C VAL A 471 50.56 2.65 23.32
N ASP A 472 51.01 1.46 22.91
CA ASP A 472 51.84 1.25 21.72
C ASP A 472 51.20 0.33 20.66
N GLY A 473 49.92 -0.02 20.82
CA GLY A 473 49.17 -0.86 19.89
C GLY A 473 47.65 -0.65 19.92
N GLU A 474 46.93 -1.38 19.06
CA GLU A 474 45.49 -1.22 18.82
C GLU A 474 44.58 -1.94 19.84
N GLN A 475 45.15 -2.75 20.73
CA GLN A 475 44.42 -3.40 21.84
C GLN A 475 45.15 -3.16 23.16
N PRO A 476 45.10 -1.95 23.71
CA PRO A 476 45.78 -1.65 24.96
C PRO A 476 45.10 -2.34 26.14
N GLY A 477 45.90 -2.83 27.10
CA GLY A 477 45.38 -3.43 28.33
C GLY A 477 44.68 -2.38 29.19
N GLY A 478 43.50 -2.70 29.73
CA GLY A 478 42.74 -1.85 30.65
C GLY A 478 43.09 -2.07 32.12
N ALA A 479 42.47 -1.28 33.01
CA ALA A 479 42.57 -1.42 34.46
C ALA A 479 41.17 -1.66 35.07
N SER A 480 41.05 -2.64 35.97
CA SER A 480 39.80 -2.93 36.68
C SER A 480 39.87 -2.52 38.15
N PHE A 481 38.75 -1.98 38.64
CA PHE A 481 38.55 -1.47 39.99
C PHE A 481 37.35 -2.17 40.63
N THR A 482 37.44 -2.46 41.93
CA THR A 482 36.29 -2.89 42.73
C THR A 482 35.82 -1.71 43.56
N LEU A 483 34.58 -1.30 43.31
CA LEU A 483 33.87 -0.25 44.03
C LEU A 483 33.00 -0.88 45.12
N SER A 484 33.10 -0.40 46.36
CA SER A 484 32.20 -0.82 47.44
C SER A 484 31.68 0.37 48.25
N VAL A 485 30.37 0.35 48.55
CA VAL A 485 29.69 1.34 49.41
C VAL A 485 29.47 0.71 50.79
N ARG A 486 29.93 1.38 51.84
CA ARG A 486 29.88 0.87 53.22
C ARG A 486 29.19 1.84 54.17
N GLU A 487 28.34 1.33 55.03
CA GLU A 487 27.75 2.03 56.17
C GLU A 487 28.29 1.37 57.46
N GLY A 488 29.30 2.00 58.07
CA GLY A 488 30.14 1.33 59.07
C GLY A 488 30.91 0.15 58.47
N ASP A 489 30.82 -1.03 59.08
CA ASP A 489 31.45 -2.27 58.60
C ASP A 489 30.57 -3.08 57.63
N ARG A 490 29.34 -2.63 57.34
CA ARG A 490 28.39 -3.34 56.47
C ARG A 490 28.40 -2.75 55.06
N ARG A 491 28.43 -3.62 54.04
CA ARG A 491 28.26 -3.23 52.64
C ARG A 491 26.79 -2.95 52.35
N VAL A 492 26.54 -1.93 51.54
CA VAL A 492 25.18 -1.51 51.16
C VAL A 492 24.87 -2.08 49.78
N PRO A 493 23.97 -3.09 49.65
CA PRO A 493 23.52 -3.57 48.36
C PRO A 493 22.57 -2.57 47.70
N GLN A 494 22.50 -2.55 46.37
CA GLN A 494 21.65 -1.65 45.57
C GLN A 494 21.89 -0.14 45.75
N ALA A 495 22.99 0.26 46.38
CA ALA A 495 23.41 1.67 46.45
C ALA A 495 23.70 2.23 45.05
N GLU A 496 23.16 3.41 44.76
CA GLU A 496 23.34 4.16 43.51
C GLU A 496 24.61 5.02 43.56
N VAL A 497 25.54 4.74 42.64
CA VAL A 497 26.85 5.41 42.59
C VAL A 497 27.07 6.02 41.21
N ALA A 498 27.45 7.30 41.18
CA ALA A 498 27.84 8.00 39.97
C ALA A 498 29.36 7.96 39.80
N ILE A 499 29.83 7.53 38.63
CA ILE A 499 31.24 7.47 38.24
C ILE A 499 31.48 8.54 37.19
N ARG A 500 32.38 9.49 37.43
CA ARG A 500 32.75 10.50 36.44
C ARG A 500 33.52 9.84 35.29
N LYS A 501 33.03 10.00 34.07
CA LYS A 501 33.71 9.55 32.85
C LYS A 501 35.03 10.32 32.69
N PRO A 502 36.13 9.64 32.34
CA PRO A 502 37.42 10.29 32.11
C PRO A 502 37.39 11.06 30.78
N GLU A 503 38.27 12.05 30.65
CA GLU A 503 38.40 12.84 29.41
C GLU A 503 38.97 12.02 28.24
N VAL A 504 39.68 10.91 28.54
CA VAL A 504 40.30 10.02 27.56
C VAL A 504 40.16 8.57 28.01
N GLY A 505 39.63 7.71 27.14
CA GLY A 505 39.31 6.30 27.41
C GLY A 505 37.89 6.09 27.90
N THR A 506 37.48 4.82 28.02
CA THR A 506 36.13 4.43 28.41
C THR A 506 36.12 3.80 29.79
N VAL A 507 35.06 4.04 30.54
CA VAL A 507 34.81 3.37 31.82
C VAL A 507 33.51 2.59 31.67
N SER A 508 33.56 1.29 31.95
CA SER A 508 32.42 0.38 31.83
C SER A 508 32.22 -0.42 33.11
N SER A 509 30.97 -0.83 33.35
CA SER A 509 30.60 -1.72 34.45
C SER A 509 29.45 -2.62 33.99
N ARG A 510 29.43 -3.87 34.46
CA ARG A 510 28.32 -4.80 34.19
C ARG A 510 27.04 -4.43 34.93
N ASN A 511 27.12 -3.52 35.90
CA ASN A 511 26.01 -3.07 36.72
C ASN A 511 25.62 -1.61 36.44
N ALA A 512 25.88 -1.14 35.21
CA ALA A 512 25.51 0.21 34.78
C ALA A 512 24.01 0.31 34.50
N GLU A 513 23.37 1.39 34.99
CA GLU A 513 21.94 1.67 34.81
C GLU A 513 21.67 2.82 33.82
N GLY A 514 22.73 3.49 33.38
CA GLY A 514 22.68 4.61 32.44
C GLY A 514 23.86 5.55 32.60
N GLY A 515 23.86 6.66 31.87
CA GLY A 515 24.90 7.68 31.97
C GLY A 515 24.62 8.88 31.08
N ASP A 516 25.40 9.95 31.29
CA ASP A 516 25.45 11.12 30.42
C ASP A 516 26.89 11.30 29.89
N GLU A 517 27.16 12.44 29.25
CA GLU A 517 28.49 12.78 28.73
C GLU A 517 29.58 12.86 29.82
N LYS A 518 29.20 13.00 31.10
CA LYS A 518 30.10 13.24 32.23
C LYS A 518 30.08 12.13 33.27
N TRP A 519 29.01 11.35 33.35
CA TRP A 519 28.77 10.40 34.43
C TRP A 519 28.25 9.05 33.90
N LEU A 520 28.71 7.97 34.51
CA LEU A 520 28.17 6.62 34.40
C LEU A 520 27.48 6.28 35.73
N LEU A 521 26.21 5.93 35.69
CA LEU A 521 25.42 5.53 36.86
C LEU A 521 25.48 4.02 37.02
N VAL A 522 25.86 3.54 38.20
CA VAL A 522 25.97 2.11 38.52
C VAL A 522 25.25 1.79 39.83
N ARG A 523 24.69 0.57 39.95
CA ARG A 523 24.19 0.04 41.22
C ARG A 523 25.05 -1.09 41.75
N THR A 524 25.27 -1.08 43.06
CA THR A 524 25.95 -2.19 43.75
C THR A 524 25.14 -3.48 43.68
N ASP A 525 25.84 -4.59 43.47
CA ASP A 525 25.26 -5.94 43.42
C ASP A 525 24.66 -6.36 44.77
N PRO A 526 24.02 -7.54 44.88
CA PRO A 526 23.48 -8.03 46.15
C PRO A 526 24.52 -8.21 47.28
N LEU A 527 25.82 -8.18 46.96
CA LEU A 527 26.94 -8.26 47.91
C LEU A 527 27.52 -6.87 48.24
N GLY A 528 26.98 -5.80 47.65
CA GLY A 528 27.38 -4.40 47.87
C GLY A 528 28.65 -3.99 47.13
N GLU A 529 29.00 -4.67 46.03
CA GLU A 529 30.17 -4.38 45.19
C GLU A 529 29.80 -4.08 43.72
N VAL A 530 30.69 -3.37 43.02
CA VAL A 530 30.63 -3.16 41.57
C VAL A 530 32.03 -3.25 40.99
N THR A 531 32.23 -4.02 39.93
CA THR A 531 33.48 -3.97 39.16
C THR A 531 33.38 -2.91 38.06
N VAL A 532 34.31 -1.96 38.08
CA VAL A 532 34.44 -0.87 37.11
C VAL A 532 35.71 -1.14 36.31
N THR A 533 35.67 -1.06 34.98
CA THR A 533 36.85 -1.27 34.12
C THR A 533 37.10 -0.04 33.29
N TYR A 534 38.32 0.50 33.37
CA TYR A 534 38.83 1.54 32.49
C TYR A 534 39.59 0.90 31.33
N THR A 535 39.26 1.30 30.11
CA THR A 535 39.97 0.89 28.90
C THR A 535 40.54 2.14 28.21
N PRO A 536 41.86 2.25 28.03
CA PRO A 536 42.44 3.36 27.28
C PRO A 536 42.07 3.22 25.78
N PRO A 537 42.01 4.34 25.03
CA PRO A 537 41.77 4.31 23.59
C PRO A 537 42.88 3.60 22.80
N PRO A 538 42.58 2.99 21.64
CA PRO A 538 43.59 2.44 20.73
C PRO A 538 44.62 3.48 20.28
N LEU A 539 45.80 3.04 19.86
CA LEU A 539 46.87 3.93 19.40
C LEU A 539 46.41 4.87 18.27
N ALA A 540 45.64 4.37 17.29
CA ALA A 540 45.09 5.19 16.22
C ALA A 540 44.15 6.30 16.72
N GLU A 541 43.36 6.03 17.77
CA GLU A 541 42.46 7.03 18.39
C GLU A 541 43.24 8.07 19.19
N LEU A 542 44.22 7.64 19.98
CA LEU A 542 45.10 8.56 20.74
C LEU A 542 45.87 9.51 19.81
N ARG A 543 46.20 9.07 18.58
CA ARG A 543 46.83 9.92 17.56
C ARG A 543 45.96 11.11 17.15
N MET A 544 44.65 10.91 16.98
CA MET A 544 43.71 11.98 16.65
C MET A 544 43.48 12.99 17.78
N LEU A 545 43.46 12.55 19.03
CA LEU A 545 43.13 13.41 20.18
C LEU A 545 44.12 14.56 20.42
N GLY A 546 45.21 14.63 19.66
CA GLY A 546 46.56 14.36 20.15
C GLY A 546 47.42 15.38 20.88
N PRO A 547 47.28 15.56 22.20
CA PRO A 547 48.41 15.46 23.11
C PRO A 547 49.14 14.11 22.95
N SER A 548 50.38 14.01 23.41
CA SER A 548 51.07 12.72 23.56
C SER A 548 50.91 12.12 24.96
N GLN A 549 50.26 12.86 25.86
CA GLN A 549 50.07 12.52 27.27
C GLN A 549 48.76 13.11 27.81
N TRP A 550 48.03 12.32 28.59
CA TRP A 550 46.78 12.72 29.23
C TRP A 550 46.79 12.34 30.72
N GLU A 551 46.21 13.20 31.56
CA GLU A 551 45.95 12.91 32.97
C GLU A 551 44.50 12.41 33.11
N VAL A 552 44.35 11.14 33.46
CA VAL A 552 43.05 10.47 33.61
C VAL A 552 42.65 10.52 35.08
N ARG A 553 41.43 10.99 35.36
CA ARG A 553 40.85 11.01 36.70
C ARG A 553 39.51 10.30 36.72
N ILE A 554 39.42 9.23 37.50
CA ILE A 554 38.18 8.50 37.75
C ILE A 554 37.70 8.90 39.14
N ALA A 555 36.55 9.57 39.22
CA ALA A 555 35.92 9.98 40.48
C ALA A 555 34.59 9.26 40.65
N VAL A 556 34.26 8.85 41.86
CA VAL A 556 33.02 8.14 42.20
C VAL A 556 32.32 8.86 43.35
N GLU A 557 30.99 8.89 43.32
CA GLU A 557 30.15 9.59 44.30
C GLU A 557 28.87 8.79 44.56
N ASP A 558 28.62 8.43 45.82
CA ASP A 558 27.33 7.87 46.25
C ASP A 558 26.25 8.96 46.19
N ARG A 559 25.18 8.71 45.44
CA ARG A 559 24.13 9.70 45.17
C ARG A 559 23.29 10.02 46.41
N GLU A 560 23.17 9.09 47.36
CA GLU A 560 22.35 9.29 48.56
C GLU A 560 23.08 10.04 49.67
N SER A 561 24.39 9.78 49.86
CA SER A 561 25.17 10.39 50.93
C SER A 561 26.14 11.50 50.49
N GLY A 562 26.42 11.60 49.18
CA GLY A 562 27.44 12.51 48.63
C GLY A 562 28.88 12.08 48.94
N ALA A 563 29.09 10.88 49.51
CA ALA A 563 30.42 10.37 49.80
C ALA A 563 31.16 10.03 48.49
N GLY A 564 32.35 10.59 48.31
CA GLY A 564 33.10 10.42 47.06
C GLY A 564 34.55 9.96 47.24
N HIS A 565 35.09 9.33 46.21
CA HIS A 565 36.47 8.87 46.13
C HIS A 565 37.02 9.09 44.71
N SER A 566 38.33 9.32 44.54
CA SER A 566 38.89 9.50 43.19
C SER A 566 40.33 9.01 43.06
N ILE A 567 40.66 8.46 41.89
CA ILE A 567 42.00 7.98 41.51
C ILE A 567 42.44 8.73 40.25
N SER A 568 43.74 9.03 40.12
CA SER A 568 44.33 9.60 38.92
C SER A 568 45.63 8.90 38.50
N PHE A 569 45.87 8.81 37.19
CA PHE A 569 47.05 8.20 36.54
C PHE A 569 47.23 8.79 35.13
N LYS A 570 48.38 8.54 34.47
CA LYS A 570 48.65 9.08 33.12
C LYS A 570 48.55 8.03 32.02
N VAL A 571 48.08 8.45 30.85
CA VAL A 571 48.11 7.66 29.59
C VAL A 571 49.02 8.36 28.59
N THR A 572 49.90 7.62 27.91
CA THR A 572 50.92 8.17 26.98
C THR A 572 51.00 7.37 25.68
N ARG A 573 51.30 8.04 24.55
CA ARG A 573 51.48 7.43 23.22
C ARG A 573 52.79 7.82 22.52
N PRO A 574 53.26 7.05 21.51
CA PRO A 574 54.32 7.46 20.59
C PRO A 574 54.01 8.74 19.80
N ARG A 575 55.06 9.48 19.44
CA ARG A 575 54.98 10.70 18.60
C ARG A 575 54.84 10.35 17.11
N GLY A 576 54.11 11.14 16.33
CA GLY A 576 53.86 10.91 14.90
C GLY A 576 53.42 12.16 14.09
N LEU A 577 53.25 11.96 12.79
CA LEU A 577 52.70 12.89 11.79
C LEU A 577 51.57 12.15 11.06
N ASP A 578 50.36 12.68 11.09
CA ASP A 578 49.18 12.09 10.44
C ASP A 578 48.70 13.00 9.29
N ALA A 579 48.31 12.41 8.17
CA ALA A 579 47.78 13.14 7.02
C ALA A 579 46.71 12.34 6.25
N SER A 580 45.65 13.01 5.80
CA SER A 580 44.51 12.38 5.11
C SER A 580 43.85 13.29 4.08
N VAL A 581 43.12 12.70 3.13
CA VAL A 581 42.33 13.41 2.12
C VAL A 581 40.83 13.09 2.24
N ASP A 582 39.98 14.06 1.92
CA ASP A 582 38.52 13.90 1.96
C ASP A 582 38.01 12.88 0.92
N HIS A 583 38.59 12.88 -0.29
CA HIS A 583 38.13 12.01 -1.37
C HIS A 583 39.28 11.13 -1.91
N PRO A 584 39.23 9.80 -1.76
CA PRO A 584 40.26 8.89 -2.27
C PRO A 584 40.23 8.75 -3.80
N VAL A 585 39.06 9.00 -4.41
CA VAL A 585 38.86 9.09 -5.87
C VAL A 585 38.33 10.48 -6.20
N PHE A 586 39.02 11.19 -7.10
CA PHE A 586 38.75 12.58 -7.42
C PHE A 586 38.52 12.79 -8.93
N PRO A 587 37.43 13.44 -9.38
CA PRO A 587 37.17 13.65 -10.81
C PRO A 587 38.12 14.68 -11.43
N THR A 588 38.41 14.54 -12.73
CA THR A 588 39.25 15.48 -13.51
C THR A 588 38.53 16.77 -13.92
N LEU A 589 37.38 17.05 -13.33
CA LEU A 589 36.47 18.15 -13.68
C LEU A 589 36.93 19.48 -13.09
N ALA A 590 36.92 20.53 -13.92
CA ALA A 590 37.27 21.88 -13.47
C ALA A 590 36.19 22.43 -12.54
N GLY A 591 36.55 22.76 -11.30
CA GLY A 591 35.65 23.35 -10.31
C GLY A 591 35.56 22.57 -9.00
N PHE A 592 35.92 21.30 -9.01
CA PHE A 592 36.02 20.51 -7.78
C PHE A 592 37.38 20.70 -7.11
N ARG A 593 37.43 20.39 -5.81
CA ARG A 593 38.65 20.41 -5.01
C ARG A 593 38.66 19.23 -4.05
N ASN A 594 39.84 18.75 -3.74
CA ASN A 594 40.04 17.79 -2.66
C ASN A 594 40.63 18.53 -1.45
N THR A 595 40.34 18.08 -0.23
CA THR A 595 40.89 18.69 0.99
C THR A 595 41.91 17.73 1.57
N LEU A 596 43.12 18.22 1.84
CA LEU A 596 44.17 17.51 2.55
C LEU A 596 44.28 18.09 3.96
N ARG A 597 44.18 17.24 4.99
CA ARG A 597 44.37 17.61 6.39
C ARG A 597 45.62 16.93 6.94
N PHE A 598 46.43 17.64 7.73
CA PHE A 598 47.58 17.05 8.40
C PHE A 598 47.86 17.67 9.77
N ARG A 599 48.48 16.88 10.66
CA ARG A 599 48.83 17.23 12.04
C ARG A 599 50.08 16.47 12.49
N PHE A 600 50.93 17.07 13.34
CA PHE A 600 52.11 16.42 13.91
C PHE A 600 52.36 16.83 15.37
N ASP A 601 53.04 15.95 16.12
CA ASP A 601 53.33 16.14 17.54
C ASP A 601 54.61 16.96 17.79
N GLY A 602 54.59 17.88 18.76
CA GLY A 602 55.75 18.73 19.14
C GLY A 602 56.79 18.06 20.05
N ARG A 603 57.80 18.83 20.51
CA ARG A 603 58.91 18.33 21.36
C ARG A 603 58.51 17.93 22.79
N GLY A 604 57.36 18.36 23.29
CA GLY A 604 56.79 17.95 24.59
C GLY A 604 55.64 18.85 25.05
N PRO A 605 54.76 18.40 25.98
CA PRO A 605 53.64 19.19 26.46
C PRO A 605 54.10 20.25 27.46
N GLY A 606 53.93 21.54 27.12
CA GLY A 606 54.08 22.67 28.04
C GLY A 606 55.25 23.62 27.77
N ASP A 607 56.32 23.15 27.11
CA ASP A 607 57.44 24.00 26.73
C ASP A 607 57.23 24.55 25.32
N GLY A 608 56.55 25.70 25.25
CA GLY A 608 56.49 26.55 24.05
C GLY A 608 55.13 26.60 23.34
N ARG A 609 54.10 27.19 23.96
CA ARG A 609 52.92 27.67 23.21
C ARG A 609 53.40 28.63 22.11
N GLY A 610 53.33 28.21 20.84
CA GLY A 610 53.65 29.02 19.67
C GLY A 610 54.98 28.72 18.97
N GLU A 611 55.64 27.61 19.27
CA GLU A 611 56.82 27.18 18.48
C GLU A 611 56.37 26.78 17.05
N LYS A 612 56.96 27.42 16.04
CA LYS A 612 56.65 27.19 14.64
C LYS A 612 57.66 26.22 14.03
N TYR A 613 57.16 25.19 13.39
CA TYR A 613 57.94 24.19 12.67
C TYR A 613 57.83 24.42 11.17
N ARG A 614 58.90 24.18 10.44
CA ARG A 614 58.93 24.37 8.99
C ARG A 614 58.52 23.06 8.31
N VAL A 615 57.27 22.99 7.87
CA VAL A 615 56.76 21.84 7.13
C VAL A 615 57.02 22.00 5.65
N LYS A 616 57.65 21.00 5.03
CA LYS A 616 57.91 20.92 3.59
C LYS A 616 56.87 20.00 2.96
N ILE A 617 56.13 20.51 1.99
CA ILE A 617 55.07 19.77 1.31
C ILE A 617 55.42 19.69 -0.17
N THR A 618 55.49 18.47 -0.69
CA THR A 618 55.93 18.18 -2.05
C THR A 618 54.94 17.24 -2.72
N VAL A 619 54.34 17.67 -3.83
CA VAL A 619 53.58 16.80 -4.73
C VAL A 619 54.60 16.00 -5.55
N ARG A 620 54.74 14.71 -5.23
CA ARG A 620 55.73 13.80 -5.83
C ARG A 620 55.32 13.31 -7.22
N SER A 621 54.03 13.13 -7.46
CA SER A 621 53.49 12.64 -8.74
C SER A 621 52.18 13.35 -9.09
N GLY A 622 52.02 13.68 -10.38
CA GLY A 622 50.78 14.24 -10.93
C GLY A 622 50.85 15.73 -11.33
N ASN A 623 49.71 16.31 -11.68
CA ASN A 623 49.57 17.68 -12.21
C ASN A 623 48.77 18.58 -11.27
N GLY A 624 48.56 18.14 -10.04
CA GLY A 624 47.84 18.90 -9.04
C GLY A 624 48.59 20.10 -8.49
N SER A 625 47.84 21.04 -7.93
CA SER A 625 48.37 22.18 -7.18
C SER A 625 47.69 22.25 -5.83
N LEU A 626 48.46 22.62 -4.80
CA LEU A 626 48.00 22.79 -3.43
C LEU A 626 47.91 24.27 -3.09
N SER A 627 46.93 24.64 -2.28
CA SER A 627 46.75 26.01 -1.79
C SER A 627 46.32 26.02 -0.33
N PRO A 628 46.89 26.89 0.51
CA PRO A 628 46.37 27.13 1.86
C PRO A 628 45.07 27.94 1.85
N ASP A 629 44.80 28.69 0.77
CA ASP A 629 43.54 29.41 0.59
C ASP A 629 42.55 28.60 -0.25
N ARG A 630 41.29 28.57 0.20
CA ARG A 630 40.15 27.91 -0.42
C ARG A 630 39.83 28.48 -1.81
N SER A 631 39.99 29.80 -1.97
CA SER A 631 39.75 30.52 -3.24
C SER A 631 40.99 30.62 -4.14
N GLY A 632 42.19 30.47 -3.58
CA GLY A 632 43.46 30.63 -4.28
C GLY A 632 43.57 29.78 -5.55
N SER A 633 44.19 30.34 -6.59
CA SER A 633 44.41 29.69 -7.89
C SER A 633 45.53 28.62 -7.87
N GLY A 634 46.11 28.31 -6.70
CA GLY A 634 47.14 27.29 -6.51
C GLY A 634 48.52 27.70 -7.01
N GLY A 635 49.56 27.48 -6.21
CA GLY A 635 50.94 27.84 -6.55
C GLY A 635 51.94 26.81 -6.04
N LYS A 636 52.77 26.31 -6.99
CA LYS A 636 53.95 25.43 -6.89
C LYS A 636 53.72 24.01 -6.35
N SER A 637 54.25 23.03 -7.08
CA SER A 637 54.32 21.60 -6.76
C SER A 637 55.14 21.27 -5.51
N ALA A 638 55.89 22.23 -4.97
CA ALA A 638 56.53 22.15 -3.68
C ALA A 638 56.50 23.52 -3.01
N PHE A 639 56.09 23.56 -1.74
CA PHE A 639 56.19 24.77 -0.92
C PHE A 639 56.47 24.41 0.55
N ALA A 640 57.00 25.38 1.28
CA ALA A 640 57.23 25.24 2.71
C ALA A 640 56.35 26.25 3.44
N MET A 641 55.78 25.84 4.56
CA MET A 641 54.99 26.70 5.43
C MET A 641 55.45 26.55 6.87
N GLU A 642 55.33 27.64 7.63
CA GLU A 642 55.54 27.62 9.07
C GLU A 642 54.19 27.37 9.75
N VAL A 643 54.10 26.26 10.46
CA VAL A 643 52.89 25.82 11.13
C VAL A 643 53.20 25.38 12.56
N GLU A 644 52.19 25.47 13.41
CA GLU A 644 52.30 25.08 14.82
C GLU A 644 52.10 23.56 14.96
N ALA A 645 52.85 22.95 15.87
CA ALA A 645 52.61 21.56 16.28
C ALA A 645 51.25 21.43 16.99
N ASP A 646 50.71 20.21 17.06
CA ASP A 646 49.48 19.87 17.77
C ASP A 646 48.21 20.59 17.25
N LYS A 647 48.22 21.12 16.02
CA LYS A 647 47.08 21.74 15.34
C LYS A 647 46.81 21.12 13.97
N ASP A 648 45.55 21.07 13.58
CA ASP A 648 45.14 20.66 12.24
C ASP A 648 45.42 21.76 11.21
N HIS A 649 46.10 21.38 10.14
CA HIS A 649 46.38 22.26 9.01
C HIS A 649 45.67 21.73 7.77
N VAL A 650 45.00 22.63 7.05
CA VAL A 650 44.18 22.30 5.90
C VAL A 650 44.76 22.88 4.63
N LEU A 651 44.85 22.05 3.59
CA LEU A 651 45.25 22.43 2.25
C LEU A 651 44.20 21.99 1.24
N TYR A 652 44.05 22.78 0.18
CA TYR A 652 43.11 22.51 -0.89
C TYR A 652 43.88 22.07 -2.13
N TYR A 653 43.59 20.87 -2.58
CA TYR A 653 44.11 20.28 -3.80
C TYR A 653 43.19 20.55 -4.99
N ARG A 654 43.75 20.94 -6.13
CA ARG A 654 43.05 21.08 -7.40
C ARG A 654 43.84 20.41 -8.52
N TRP A 655 43.13 19.69 -9.39
CA TRP A 655 43.70 19.08 -10.58
C TRP A 655 43.86 20.11 -11.70
N PHE A 656 45.06 20.20 -12.28
CA PHE A 656 45.36 21.03 -13.46
C PHE A 656 45.90 20.21 -14.65
N GLY A 657 45.85 18.88 -14.56
CA GLY A 657 46.25 18.00 -15.65
C GLY A 657 45.19 17.87 -16.75
N PRO A 658 45.45 17.02 -17.77
CA PRO A 658 44.48 16.74 -18.82
C PRO A 658 43.19 16.15 -18.23
N ARG A 659 42.05 16.47 -18.85
CA ARG A 659 40.72 15.99 -18.43
C ARG A 659 40.46 14.56 -18.90
N ASP A 660 40.90 14.24 -20.11
CA ASP A 660 40.79 12.92 -20.73
C ASP A 660 42.03 12.09 -20.40
N LEU A 661 41.93 11.29 -19.33
CA LEU A 661 42.99 10.37 -18.94
C LEU A 661 42.74 8.99 -19.55
N ALA A 662 43.82 8.34 -20.03
CA ALA A 662 43.77 6.96 -20.52
C ALA A 662 43.65 5.92 -19.39
N GLY A 663 43.80 6.34 -18.14
CA GLY A 663 43.72 5.54 -16.92
C GLY A 663 43.83 6.43 -15.68
N PRO A 664 43.52 5.93 -14.47
CA PRO A 664 43.55 6.73 -13.26
C PRO A 664 44.98 7.22 -12.97
N ALA A 665 45.12 8.52 -12.68
CA ALA A 665 46.40 9.11 -12.28
C ALA A 665 46.56 9.01 -10.76
N THR A 666 47.67 8.47 -10.28
CA THR A 666 47.99 8.44 -8.84
C THR A 666 48.70 9.73 -8.42
N GLU A 667 48.06 10.48 -7.52
CA GLU A 667 48.63 11.65 -6.89
C GLU A 667 49.24 11.27 -5.54
N SER A 668 50.47 11.71 -5.31
CA SER A 668 51.22 11.43 -4.08
C SER A 668 51.77 12.72 -3.50
N ILE A 669 51.41 13.01 -2.25
CA ILE A 669 51.82 14.21 -1.53
C ILE A 669 52.67 13.79 -0.35
N LEU A 670 53.93 14.22 -0.34
CA LEU A 670 54.86 14.04 0.77
C LEU A 670 54.81 15.26 1.69
N ILE A 671 54.64 15.01 2.98
CA ILE A 671 54.72 16.00 4.05
C ILE A 671 55.92 15.66 4.93
N GLN A 672 56.82 16.61 5.16
CA GLN A 672 58.00 16.41 6.00
C GLN A 672 58.14 17.52 7.04
N VAL A 673 58.48 17.14 8.27
CA VAL A 673 58.83 18.04 9.37
C VAL A 673 60.30 17.80 9.75
N PRO A 674 61.26 18.46 9.09
CA PRO A 674 62.69 18.14 9.22
C PRO A 674 63.23 18.29 10.64
N GLU A 675 62.73 19.26 11.42
CA GLU A 675 63.20 19.52 12.78
C GLU A 675 62.82 18.44 13.80
N LEU A 676 61.92 17.53 13.42
CA LEU A 676 61.40 16.43 14.24
C LEU A 676 61.65 15.05 13.60
N GLU A 677 62.30 15.01 12.42
CA GLU A 677 62.54 13.78 11.64
C GLU A 677 61.25 12.99 11.32
N LEU A 678 60.12 13.69 11.10
CA LEU A 678 58.84 13.08 10.73
C LEU A 678 58.55 13.24 9.22
N GLU A 679 58.06 12.18 8.59
CA GLU A 679 57.57 12.20 7.20
C GLU A 679 56.34 11.31 7.00
N GLU A 680 55.42 11.75 6.15
CA GLU A 680 54.18 11.02 5.82
C GLU A 680 53.83 11.24 4.35
N THR A 681 53.29 10.22 3.69
CA THR A 681 52.92 10.27 2.27
C THR A 681 51.45 9.93 2.08
N VAL A 682 50.67 10.86 1.52
CA VAL A 682 49.27 10.65 1.18
C VAL A 682 49.12 10.35 -0.30
N THR A 683 48.36 9.31 -0.64
CA THR A 683 48.09 8.92 -2.02
C THR A 683 46.60 8.85 -2.32
N PHE A 684 46.17 9.36 -3.47
CA PHE A 684 44.79 9.23 -3.97
C PHE A 684 44.75 9.15 -5.49
N SER A 685 43.62 8.73 -6.04
CA SER A 685 43.43 8.56 -7.48
C SER A 685 42.68 9.73 -8.09
N VAL A 686 43.12 10.19 -9.26
CA VAL A 686 42.48 11.24 -10.06
C VAL A 686 42.04 10.69 -11.40
N GLY A 687 40.77 10.94 -11.76
CA GLY A 687 40.13 10.46 -12.99
C GLY A 687 39.16 9.32 -12.72
N VAL A 688 38.02 9.39 -13.41
CA VAL A 688 36.95 8.38 -13.41
C VAL A 688 36.56 8.11 -14.87
N ASP A 689 36.13 6.88 -15.14
CA ASP A 689 35.62 6.43 -16.44
C ASP A 689 34.29 5.72 -16.25
N LEU A 690 33.25 6.53 -16.11
CA LEU A 690 31.88 6.04 -15.97
C LEU A 690 31.46 5.34 -17.26
N GLU A 691 30.87 4.16 -17.17
CA GLU A 691 30.31 3.42 -18.31
C GLU A 691 28.94 2.82 -18.03
N ILE A 692 28.13 2.72 -19.08
CA ILE A 692 26.92 1.88 -19.07
C ILE A 692 27.40 0.44 -19.26
N HIS A 693 27.49 -0.30 -18.16
CA HIS A 693 28.04 -1.66 -18.16
C HIS A 693 27.14 -2.64 -18.92
N SER A 694 25.83 -2.57 -18.65
CA SER A 694 24.83 -3.40 -19.31
C SER A 694 23.45 -2.80 -19.13
N ALA A 695 22.51 -3.20 -19.97
CA ALA A 695 21.09 -2.96 -19.74
C ALA A 695 20.38 -4.33 -19.71
N GLN A 696 19.64 -4.61 -18.65
CA GLN A 696 18.78 -5.79 -18.54
C GLN A 696 17.33 -5.39 -18.76
N GLN A 697 16.53 -6.35 -19.21
CA GLN A 697 15.08 -6.22 -19.32
C GLN A 697 14.49 -6.96 -18.12
N GLU A 698 13.50 -6.35 -17.47
CA GLU A 698 12.76 -7.06 -16.42
C GLU A 698 11.85 -8.10 -17.11
N GLN A 699 12.02 -9.37 -16.72
CA GLN A 699 11.60 -10.56 -17.46
C GLN A 699 10.14 -10.51 -17.99
N LEU A 700 10.02 -10.45 -19.31
CA LEU A 700 8.93 -11.02 -20.10
C LEU A 700 9.58 -11.80 -21.25
N GLU A 701 9.00 -12.93 -21.65
CA GLU A 701 9.54 -13.73 -22.75
C GLU A 701 9.42 -13.02 -24.12
N LEU A 702 8.56 -11.99 -24.29
CA LEU A 702 8.49 -11.10 -25.47
C LEU A 702 7.89 -9.71 -25.14
N GLU A 703 8.41 -8.65 -25.76
CA GLU A 703 7.84 -7.29 -25.69
C GLU A 703 6.73 -7.06 -26.72
N GLN A 704 5.71 -6.28 -26.36
CA GLN A 704 4.50 -6.04 -27.16
C GLN A 704 4.33 -4.56 -27.54
N PRO A 705 3.76 -4.25 -28.71
CA PRO A 705 3.51 -2.87 -29.14
C PRO A 705 2.46 -2.20 -28.25
N GLY A 706 2.65 -0.92 -27.96
CA GLY A 706 1.77 -0.11 -27.13
C GLY A 706 1.93 -0.33 -25.63
N LEU A 707 2.82 -1.23 -25.20
CA LEU A 707 3.15 -1.42 -23.78
C LEU A 707 4.47 -0.74 -23.43
N PHE A 708 4.59 -0.33 -22.17
CA PHE A 708 5.83 0.24 -21.64
C PHE A 708 6.92 -0.83 -21.55
N VAL A 709 8.13 -0.54 -22.03
CA VAL A 709 9.29 -1.43 -21.90
C VAL A 709 10.26 -0.86 -20.85
N PRO A 710 10.29 -1.39 -19.62
CA PRO A 710 11.23 -0.96 -18.59
C PRO A 710 12.65 -1.50 -18.88
N LEU A 711 13.65 -0.63 -18.72
CA LEU A 711 15.05 -0.91 -18.97
C LEU A 711 15.86 -0.68 -17.70
N LYS A 712 16.36 -1.78 -17.11
CA LYS A 712 17.26 -1.71 -15.96
C LYS A 712 18.68 -1.47 -16.42
N ILE A 713 19.19 -0.27 -16.23
CA ILE A 713 20.49 0.18 -16.78
C ILE A 713 21.54 0.15 -15.69
N TYR A 714 22.52 -0.73 -15.83
CA TYR A 714 23.64 -0.85 -14.92
C TYR A 714 24.77 0.08 -15.32
N VAL A 715 25.30 0.76 -14.33
CA VAL A 715 26.42 1.70 -14.47
C VAL A 715 27.57 1.25 -13.59
N LYS A 716 28.80 1.55 -13.99
CA LYS A 716 29.98 1.38 -13.15
C LYS A 716 31.07 2.36 -13.54
N ASP A 717 32.09 2.45 -12.72
CA ASP A 717 33.35 3.08 -13.11
C ASP A 717 34.35 2.01 -13.58
N ALA A 718 34.93 2.19 -14.77
CA ALA A 718 35.87 1.24 -15.36
C ALA A 718 37.26 1.32 -14.71
N PHE A 719 37.65 2.47 -14.16
CA PHE A 719 38.92 2.65 -13.46
C PHE A 719 38.87 2.14 -12.02
N HIS A 720 37.72 2.24 -11.36
CA HIS A 720 37.46 1.92 -9.96
C HIS A 720 36.18 1.08 -9.80
N PRO A 721 36.19 -0.22 -10.11
CA PRO A 721 34.99 -1.06 -10.08
C PRO A 721 34.28 -1.14 -8.71
N ASP A 722 35.05 -0.98 -7.62
CA ASP A 722 34.56 -1.06 -6.23
C ASP A 722 34.10 0.30 -5.68
N LEU A 723 34.11 1.36 -6.50
CA LEU A 723 33.70 2.70 -6.08
C LEU A 723 32.24 2.72 -5.62
N ASP A 724 31.98 3.33 -4.46
CA ASP A 724 30.61 3.67 -4.07
C ASP A 724 30.12 4.83 -4.94
N MET A 725 29.45 4.47 -6.03
CA MET A 725 28.96 5.41 -7.03
C MET A 725 27.91 6.37 -6.46
N ALA A 726 27.06 5.92 -5.54
CA ALA A 726 26.06 6.81 -4.94
C ALA A 726 26.71 7.87 -4.04
N GLU A 727 27.70 7.48 -3.23
CA GLU A 727 28.48 8.42 -2.42
C GLU A 727 29.32 9.36 -3.27
N PHE A 728 29.94 8.85 -4.34
CA PHE A 728 30.70 9.66 -5.29
C PHE A 728 29.83 10.74 -5.94
N PHE A 729 28.67 10.36 -6.50
CA PHE A 729 27.74 11.31 -7.10
C PHE A 729 27.21 12.32 -6.08
N ARG A 730 26.94 11.89 -4.84
CA ARG A 730 26.50 12.78 -3.76
C ARG A 730 27.58 13.79 -3.36
N SER A 731 28.81 13.33 -3.18
CA SER A 731 29.95 14.15 -2.74
C SER A 731 30.27 15.26 -3.75
N PHE A 732 30.25 14.93 -5.04
CA PHE A 732 30.49 15.88 -6.12
C PHE A 732 29.20 16.50 -6.70
N HIS A 733 28.05 16.23 -6.08
CA HIS A 733 26.74 16.77 -6.46
C HIS A 733 26.41 16.55 -7.96
N LEU A 734 26.79 15.38 -8.46
CA LEU A 734 26.57 14.94 -9.83
C LEU A 734 25.20 14.27 -9.95
N ARG A 735 24.53 14.46 -11.09
CA ARG A 735 23.22 13.85 -11.39
C ARG A 735 23.28 13.10 -12.71
N PRO A 736 23.01 11.78 -12.75
CA PRO A 736 22.91 11.07 -14.01
C PRO A 736 21.58 11.44 -14.68
N VAL A 737 21.60 11.59 -16.00
CA VAL A 737 20.44 11.76 -16.86
C VAL A 737 20.62 10.81 -18.03
N LEU A 738 19.56 10.15 -18.46
CA LEU A 738 19.63 9.20 -19.55
C LEU A 738 18.61 9.55 -20.62
N ASP A 739 19.10 9.73 -21.83
CA ASP A 739 18.30 9.92 -23.03
C ASP A 739 18.18 8.58 -23.77
N ILE A 740 16.95 8.13 -24.03
CA ILE A 740 16.66 6.90 -24.78
C ILE A 740 16.00 7.31 -26.10
N SER A 741 16.60 6.89 -27.22
CA SER A 741 16.03 7.14 -28.54
C SER A 741 16.09 5.90 -29.43
N GLN A 742 15.16 5.82 -30.37
CA GLN A 742 15.21 4.80 -31.43
C GLN A 742 16.21 5.24 -32.51
N ALA A 743 17.24 4.43 -32.73
CA ALA A 743 18.27 4.67 -33.75
C ALA A 743 17.96 3.97 -35.09
N ASP A 744 17.44 2.74 -35.05
CA ASP A 744 17.05 1.98 -36.24
C ASP A 744 15.82 1.12 -35.92
N PHE A 745 15.07 0.75 -36.96
CA PHE A 745 13.91 -0.14 -36.86
C PHE A 745 13.73 -0.95 -38.13
N LYS A 746 13.66 -2.27 -37.96
CA LYS A 746 13.34 -3.22 -39.03
C LYS A 746 11.98 -3.84 -38.73
N PRO A 747 10.92 -3.46 -39.47
CA PRO A 747 9.60 -4.04 -39.25
C PRO A 747 9.66 -5.54 -39.54
N ILE A 748 8.98 -6.31 -38.70
CA ILE A 748 8.66 -7.70 -38.99
C ILE A 748 7.21 -7.70 -39.44
N ASP A 749 6.92 -8.30 -40.59
CA ASP A 749 5.54 -8.49 -41.02
C ASP A 749 5.01 -9.76 -40.36
N PRO A 750 4.14 -9.68 -39.34
CA PRO A 750 3.47 -10.85 -38.84
C PRO A 750 2.44 -11.25 -39.89
N GLU A 751 2.80 -12.14 -40.80
CA GLU A 751 1.87 -12.70 -41.78
C GLU A 751 0.58 -13.10 -41.04
N THR A 752 -0.51 -12.38 -41.30
CA THR A 752 -1.89 -12.62 -40.79
C THR A 752 -2.21 -12.32 -39.31
N SER A 753 -1.55 -11.38 -38.62
CA SER A 753 -2.01 -11.02 -37.26
C SER A 753 -3.36 -10.26 -37.27
N THR A 754 -4.38 -10.84 -36.62
CA THR A 754 -5.71 -10.25 -36.44
C THR A 754 -5.65 -8.90 -35.72
N SER A 755 -4.69 -8.74 -34.81
CA SER A 755 -4.44 -7.50 -34.06
C SER A 755 -4.09 -6.30 -34.96
N ARG A 756 -3.22 -6.47 -35.97
CA ARG A 756 -2.87 -5.39 -36.92
C ARG A 756 -4.05 -4.98 -37.81
N LEU A 757 -4.90 -5.94 -38.21
CA LEU A 757 -6.11 -5.66 -38.98
C LEU A 757 -7.10 -4.84 -38.15
N ASN A 758 -7.36 -5.25 -36.89
CA ASN A 758 -8.21 -4.50 -35.96
C ASN A 758 -7.70 -3.08 -35.75
N LEU A 759 -6.39 -2.91 -35.49
CA LEU A 759 -5.81 -1.58 -35.29
C LEU A 759 -6.00 -0.68 -36.51
N THR A 760 -5.71 -1.19 -37.71
CA THR A 760 -5.84 -0.43 -38.96
C THR A 760 -7.29 0.02 -39.15
N ALA A 761 -8.24 -0.89 -38.96
CA ALA A 761 -9.66 -0.59 -39.12
C ALA A 761 -10.18 0.42 -38.07
N LEU A 762 -9.76 0.29 -36.81
CA LEU A 762 -10.08 1.27 -35.77
C LEU A 762 -9.55 2.67 -36.10
N LEU A 763 -8.32 2.77 -36.60
CA LEU A 763 -7.72 4.06 -36.95
C LEU A 763 -8.39 4.71 -38.18
N ASP A 764 -8.95 3.93 -39.10
CA ASP A 764 -9.73 4.46 -40.24
C ASP A 764 -11.01 5.20 -39.79
N HIS A 765 -11.58 4.80 -38.64
CA HIS A 765 -12.72 5.48 -38.02
C HIS A 765 -12.36 6.76 -37.25
N VAL A 766 -11.07 7.03 -37.07
CA VAL A 766 -10.56 8.16 -36.30
C VAL A 766 -9.58 8.99 -37.14
N LYS A 767 -10.10 9.69 -38.15
CA LYS A 767 -9.26 10.54 -39.00
C LYS A 767 -8.49 11.59 -38.18
N GLY A 768 -7.18 11.63 -38.39
CA GLY A 768 -6.26 12.52 -37.67
C GLY A 768 -5.59 11.89 -36.45
N ALA A 769 -6.02 10.69 -36.02
CA ALA A 769 -5.26 9.88 -35.08
C ALA A 769 -4.17 9.09 -35.83
N ALA A 770 -2.93 9.21 -35.37
CA ALA A 770 -1.80 8.45 -35.88
C ALA A 770 -0.84 8.18 -34.73
N LEU A 771 -0.24 6.99 -34.71
CA LEU A 771 0.78 6.66 -33.72
C LEU A 771 2.02 7.56 -33.92
N PRO A 772 2.73 7.93 -32.84
CA PRO A 772 3.96 8.70 -32.93
C PRO A 772 5.01 8.02 -33.82
N ARG A 773 5.85 8.83 -34.47
CA ARG A 773 6.99 8.31 -35.23
C ARG A 773 8.12 7.96 -34.28
N GLY A 774 8.48 6.67 -34.25
CA GLY A 774 9.53 6.16 -33.39
C GLY A 774 9.06 5.97 -31.95
N GLY A 775 9.84 5.22 -31.16
CA GLY A 775 9.52 4.96 -29.77
C GLY A 775 9.49 6.24 -28.92
N VAL A 776 8.57 6.28 -27.95
CA VAL A 776 8.44 7.41 -27.02
C VAL A 776 9.17 7.08 -25.72
N PRO A 777 10.26 7.79 -25.38
CA PRO A 777 10.96 7.56 -24.14
C PRO A 777 10.12 7.99 -22.94
N ILE A 778 10.27 7.25 -21.85
CA ILE A 778 9.72 7.58 -20.56
C ILE A 778 10.87 7.66 -19.58
N GLU A 779 11.08 8.88 -19.08
CA GLU A 779 12.07 9.17 -18.07
C GLU A 779 11.39 9.33 -16.70
N PRO A 780 12.00 8.84 -15.62
CA PRO A 780 11.57 9.18 -14.27
C PRO A 780 11.84 10.66 -13.97
N GLU A 781 11.02 11.26 -13.09
CA GLU A 781 11.15 12.68 -12.71
C GLU A 781 12.49 13.01 -12.03
N THR A 782 13.05 12.05 -11.31
CA THR A 782 14.35 12.18 -10.63
C THR A 782 15.15 10.92 -10.80
N TRP A 783 16.46 11.07 -11.05
CA TRP A 783 17.38 9.96 -11.20
C TRP A 783 18.15 9.69 -9.92
N SER A 784 18.26 8.42 -9.54
CA SER A 784 19.09 7.95 -8.43
C SER A 784 19.82 6.66 -8.80
N LEU A 785 20.78 6.27 -7.95
CA LEU A 785 21.55 5.04 -8.08
C LEU A 785 21.18 4.07 -6.97
N ALA A 786 20.92 2.81 -7.33
CA ALA A 786 20.64 1.72 -6.40
C ALA A 786 21.56 0.52 -6.68
N LYS A 787 21.79 -0.32 -5.66
CA LYS A 787 22.53 -1.60 -5.80
C LYS A 787 21.55 -2.76 -5.98
N ASP A 788 21.88 -3.68 -6.88
CA ASP A 788 21.18 -4.96 -6.97
C ASP A 788 21.71 -5.96 -5.93
N ALA A 789 21.10 -7.15 -5.85
CA ALA A 789 21.53 -8.23 -4.95
C ALA A 789 22.98 -8.71 -5.21
N CYS A 790 23.54 -8.41 -6.38
CA CYS A 790 24.92 -8.71 -6.76
C CYS A 790 25.86 -7.51 -6.55
N SER A 791 25.44 -6.48 -5.80
CA SER A 791 26.18 -5.24 -5.55
C SER A 791 26.51 -4.40 -6.80
N ARG A 792 25.78 -4.57 -7.91
CA ARG A 792 25.95 -3.76 -9.12
C ARG A 792 25.05 -2.53 -9.07
N TRP A 793 25.60 -1.38 -9.45
CA TRP A 793 24.86 -0.13 -9.51
C TRP A 793 23.96 -0.05 -10.74
N PHE A 794 22.72 0.40 -10.56
CA PHE A 794 21.79 0.68 -11.65
C PHE A 794 21.00 1.97 -11.42
N LEU A 795 20.50 2.54 -12.52
CA LEU A 795 19.67 3.74 -12.51
C LEU A 795 18.21 3.42 -12.15
N VAL A 796 17.63 4.23 -11.27
CA VAL A 796 16.23 4.15 -10.86
C VAL A 796 15.64 5.54 -10.64
N GLY A 797 14.33 5.64 -10.84
CA GLY A 797 13.51 6.80 -10.58
C GLY A 797 13.18 6.97 -9.09
N GLY A 798 13.51 8.13 -8.52
CA GLY A 798 13.19 8.45 -7.12
C GLY A 798 14.10 7.76 -6.07
N PRO A 799 13.96 8.12 -4.78
CA PRO A 799 14.71 7.50 -3.69
C PRO A 799 14.24 6.06 -3.46
N ALA A 800 15.16 5.09 -3.58
CA ALA A 800 14.88 3.69 -3.28
C ALA A 800 14.73 3.49 -1.76
N HIS A 801 13.50 3.54 -1.25
CA HIS A 801 13.19 3.25 0.15
C HIS A 801 12.95 1.75 0.35
N GLY A 802 14.01 0.99 0.63
CA GLY A 802 13.99 -0.30 1.36
C GLY A 802 13.12 -1.47 0.86
N GLY A 803 12.31 -1.34 -0.19
CA GLY A 803 11.40 -2.35 -0.72
C GLY A 803 11.68 -2.71 -2.19
N PRO A 804 10.93 -3.68 -2.77
CA PRO A 804 11.04 -4.00 -4.19
C PRO A 804 10.71 -2.77 -5.04
N ILE A 805 11.65 -2.39 -5.89
CA ILE A 805 11.53 -1.23 -6.78
C ILE A 805 10.44 -1.54 -7.81
N PRO A 806 9.40 -0.71 -7.94
CA PRO A 806 8.32 -1.00 -8.88
C PRO A 806 8.82 -0.83 -10.34
N PRO A 807 8.29 -1.59 -11.31
CA PRO A 807 8.79 -1.56 -12.70
C PRO A 807 8.71 -0.19 -13.38
N ASN A 808 7.78 0.67 -12.95
CA ASN A 808 7.62 2.04 -13.44
C ASN A 808 8.69 3.02 -12.89
N ALA A 809 9.53 2.58 -11.95
CA ALA A 809 10.69 3.34 -11.50
C ALA A 809 11.90 3.16 -12.43
N PHE A 810 11.89 2.21 -13.36
CA PHE A 810 12.93 2.12 -14.38
C PHE A 810 12.65 3.09 -15.54
N PRO A 811 13.68 3.65 -16.18
CA PRO A 811 13.48 4.32 -17.44
C PRO A 811 13.05 3.31 -18.51
N GLY A 812 12.41 3.80 -19.57
CA GLY A 812 11.98 2.90 -20.63
C GLY A 812 11.46 3.61 -21.86
N ILE A 813 10.79 2.84 -22.71
CA ILE A 813 10.28 3.34 -23.99
C ILE A 813 8.96 2.64 -24.34
N ILE A 814 8.04 3.35 -24.99
CA ILE A 814 6.86 2.74 -25.64
C ILE A 814 7.18 2.56 -27.11
N LEU A 815 6.96 1.36 -27.63
CA LEU A 815 7.18 1.00 -29.03
C LEU A 815 5.86 0.69 -29.71
N TRP A 816 5.72 1.01 -30.99
CA TRP A 816 4.40 1.12 -31.63
C TRP A 816 4.09 0.03 -32.67
N ASP A 817 5.07 -0.73 -33.13
CA ASP A 817 4.88 -1.77 -34.16
C ASP A 817 5.74 -3.01 -33.82
N TYR A 818 5.47 -4.12 -34.51
CA TYR A 818 6.29 -5.33 -34.44
C TYR A 818 7.56 -5.17 -35.27
N GLY A 819 8.70 -5.55 -34.69
CA GLY A 819 9.98 -5.54 -35.37
C GLY A 819 11.20 -5.50 -34.46
N ASP A 820 12.36 -5.43 -35.09
CA ASP A 820 13.64 -5.28 -34.42
C ASP A 820 14.00 -3.81 -34.29
N TYR A 821 14.05 -3.32 -33.06
CA TYR A 821 14.43 -1.97 -32.71
C TYR A 821 15.88 -1.91 -32.28
N THR A 822 16.63 -0.92 -32.78
CA THR A 822 17.93 -0.54 -32.22
C THR A 822 17.74 0.72 -31.41
N LEU A 823 17.90 0.62 -30.09
CA LEU A 823 17.82 1.73 -29.15
C LEU A 823 19.22 2.30 -28.92
N LYS A 824 19.34 3.63 -28.95
CA LYS A 824 20.53 4.37 -28.51
C LYS A 824 20.22 5.00 -27.16
N MET A 825 21.01 4.64 -26.17
CA MET A 825 20.91 5.16 -24.81
C MET A 825 22.13 6.04 -24.55
N VAL A 826 21.93 7.30 -24.19
CA VAL A 826 23.01 8.25 -23.90
C VAL A 826 22.88 8.70 -22.44
N MET A 827 23.82 8.28 -21.60
CA MET A 827 23.93 8.77 -20.24
C MET A 827 24.79 10.03 -20.22
N LYS A 828 24.23 11.11 -19.68
CA LYS A 828 24.90 12.37 -19.38
C LYS A 828 24.97 12.53 -17.88
N VAL A 829 26.05 13.11 -17.38
CA VAL A 829 26.16 13.48 -15.96
C VAL A 829 26.15 14.99 -15.87
N LEU A 830 25.20 15.54 -15.11
CA LEU A 830 25.05 16.97 -14.90
C LEU A 830 25.70 17.38 -13.57
N ASP A 831 26.32 18.55 -13.55
CA ASP A 831 26.86 19.18 -12.34
C ASP A 831 25.77 19.97 -11.56
N LEU A 832 26.19 20.65 -10.50
CA LEU A 832 25.34 21.52 -9.67
C LEU A 832 24.66 22.65 -10.44
N GLN A 833 25.25 23.10 -11.55
CA GLN A 833 24.73 24.16 -12.40
C GLN A 833 23.83 23.60 -13.51
N GLY A 834 23.64 22.28 -13.57
CA GLY A 834 22.87 21.59 -14.61
C GLY A 834 23.62 21.49 -15.94
N LEU A 835 24.94 21.75 -15.96
CA LEU A 835 25.77 21.64 -17.15
C LEU A 835 26.35 20.23 -17.28
N PRO A 836 26.52 19.70 -18.51
CA PRO A 836 27.19 18.43 -18.71
C PRO A 836 28.62 18.44 -18.17
N ALA A 837 28.91 17.51 -17.26
CA ALA A 837 30.23 17.26 -16.71
C ALA A 837 31.07 16.47 -17.74
N GLU A 838 31.63 17.15 -18.74
CA GLU A 838 32.52 16.51 -19.73
C GLU A 838 33.82 15.99 -19.07
N PRO A 839 34.27 14.74 -19.36
CA PRO A 839 33.90 13.89 -20.48
C PRO A 839 32.93 12.73 -20.13
N LEU A 840 32.11 12.85 -19.10
CA LEU A 840 31.32 11.73 -18.52
C LEU A 840 30.10 11.30 -19.36
N GLU A 841 29.97 11.75 -20.60
CA GLU A 841 28.91 11.29 -21.51
C GLU A 841 29.26 9.91 -22.07
N ARG A 842 28.33 8.97 -21.99
CA ARG A 842 28.49 7.62 -22.57
C ARG A 842 27.25 7.19 -23.31
N ALA A 843 27.48 6.51 -24.43
CA ALA A 843 26.42 5.96 -25.24
C ALA A 843 26.53 4.43 -25.32
N MET A 844 25.38 3.76 -25.27
CA MET A 844 25.23 2.35 -25.53
C MET A 844 24.18 2.16 -26.63
N THR A 845 24.35 1.13 -27.45
CA THR A 845 23.27 0.66 -28.32
C THR A 845 22.76 -0.69 -27.82
N ARG A 846 21.44 -0.89 -27.91
CA ARG A 846 20.78 -2.14 -27.54
C ARG A 846 19.77 -2.51 -28.59
N ASN A 847 19.79 -3.78 -29.00
CA ASN A 847 18.76 -4.33 -29.84
C ASN A 847 17.63 -4.87 -28.98
N LEU A 848 16.39 -4.56 -29.36
CA LEU A 848 15.18 -5.03 -28.73
C LEU A 848 14.26 -5.62 -29.79
N HIS A 849 13.76 -6.82 -29.53
CA HIS A 849 12.81 -7.50 -30.41
C HIS A 849 11.41 -7.34 -29.85
N VAL A 850 10.51 -6.78 -30.66
CA VAL A 850 9.07 -6.68 -30.36
C VAL A 850 8.36 -7.63 -31.31
N GLY A 851 7.85 -8.73 -30.77
CA GLY A 851 7.25 -9.82 -31.53
C GLY A 851 5.90 -10.24 -30.97
N PRO A 852 5.02 -10.85 -31.79
CA PRO A 852 3.72 -11.34 -31.32
C PRO A 852 3.90 -12.44 -30.26
N PHE A 853 2.90 -12.64 -29.40
CA PHE A 853 2.92 -13.71 -28.41
C PHE A 853 3.10 -15.10 -29.05
N ALA A 854 3.76 -16.01 -28.33
CA ALA A 854 3.85 -17.40 -28.73
C ALA A 854 2.44 -18.01 -28.86
N ALA A 855 2.27 -18.98 -29.78
CA ALA A 855 0.95 -19.44 -30.24
C ALA A 855 -0.02 -19.98 -29.16
N GLY A 856 0.44 -20.21 -27.92
CA GLY A 856 -0.38 -20.66 -26.79
C GLY A 856 -0.92 -19.55 -25.85
N ASP A 857 -0.44 -18.30 -25.96
CA ASP A 857 -0.76 -17.21 -25.02
C ASP A 857 -1.19 -15.90 -25.73
N ARG A 858 -2.01 -16.04 -26.77
CA ARG A 858 -2.46 -14.90 -27.61
C ARG A 858 -3.57 -14.04 -27.00
N ARG A 859 -3.90 -14.23 -25.72
CA ARG A 859 -5.00 -13.51 -25.06
C ARG A 859 -4.73 -12.02 -24.96
N GLY A 860 -3.47 -11.65 -24.69
CA GLY A 860 -3.04 -10.26 -24.64
C GLY A 860 -3.16 -9.54 -25.98
N ASP A 861 -2.99 -10.24 -27.11
CA ASP A 861 -3.06 -9.64 -28.46
C ASP A 861 -4.42 -9.01 -28.77
N LEU A 862 -5.49 -9.49 -28.11
CA LEU A 862 -6.86 -9.05 -28.37
C LEU A 862 -7.10 -7.60 -27.96
N ILE A 863 -6.44 -7.10 -26.91
CA ILE A 863 -6.68 -5.75 -26.37
C ILE A 863 -5.65 -4.72 -26.84
N LEU A 864 -4.48 -5.14 -27.34
CA LEU A 864 -3.42 -4.24 -27.83
C LEU A 864 -3.93 -3.21 -28.87
N PRO A 865 -4.80 -3.56 -29.85
CA PRO A 865 -5.32 -2.57 -30.78
C PRO A 865 -6.06 -1.42 -30.08
N MET A 866 -6.80 -1.70 -29.00
CA MET A 866 -7.51 -0.66 -28.25
C MET A 866 -6.54 0.25 -27.49
N ILE A 867 -5.46 -0.30 -26.91
CA ILE A 867 -4.41 0.48 -26.25
C ILE A 867 -3.69 1.40 -27.25
N LEU A 868 -3.38 0.88 -28.43
CA LEU A 868 -2.72 1.63 -29.51
C LEU A 868 -3.65 2.71 -30.09
N THR A 869 -4.93 2.40 -30.31
CA THR A 869 -5.93 3.39 -30.74
C THR A 869 -6.10 4.50 -29.71
N PHE A 870 -6.15 4.17 -28.41
CA PHE A 870 -6.19 5.17 -27.35
C PHE A 870 -4.96 6.07 -27.40
N SER A 871 -3.77 5.49 -27.53
CA SER A 871 -2.50 6.22 -27.60
C SER A 871 -2.41 7.14 -28.82
N ALA A 872 -3.03 6.77 -29.95
CA ALA A 872 -3.12 7.61 -31.13
C ALA A 872 -4.11 8.78 -30.97
N LEU A 873 -5.19 8.58 -30.21
CA LEU A 873 -6.19 9.59 -29.90
C LEU A 873 -5.68 10.62 -28.89
N PHE A 874 -5.19 10.13 -27.75
CA PHE A 874 -4.80 10.88 -26.57
C PHE A 874 -3.33 10.60 -26.22
N PRO A 875 -2.36 11.11 -27.03
CA PRO A 875 -0.94 10.92 -26.77
C PRO A 875 -0.49 11.68 -25.51
N GLY A 876 0.69 11.32 -24.98
CA GLY A 876 1.28 11.97 -23.81
C GLY A 876 1.07 11.18 -22.53
N GLU A 877 0.71 11.86 -21.44
CA GLU A 877 0.67 11.27 -20.10
C GLU A 877 -0.38 10.17 -19.95
N ASP A 878 -1.57 10.30 -20.55
CA ASP A 878 -2.60 9.26 -20.46
C ASP A 878 -2.18 7.98 -21.18
N ALA A 879 -1.64 8.11 -22.39
CA ALA A 879 -1.08 6.98 -23.14
C ALA A 879 0.04 6.30 -22.35
N ARG A 880 0.88 7.10 -21.66
CA ARG A 880 1.91 6.57 -20.76
C ARG A 880 1.31 5.74 -19.63
N GLN A 881 0.34 6.29 -18.89
CA GLN A 881 -0.27 5.58 -17.77
C GLN A 881 -1.00 4.31 -18.22
N LEU A 882 -1.74 4.38 -19.33
CA LEU A 882 -2.42 3.23 -19.93
C LEU A 882 -1.40 2.13 -20.30
N SER A 883 -0.29 2.50 -20.94
CA SER A 883 0.75 1.56 -21.38
C SER A 883 1.46 0.87 -20.21
N VAL A 884 1.71 1.60 -19.11
CA VAL A 884 2.35 1.08 -17.89
C VAL A 884 1.40 0.13 -17.14
N ARG A 885 0.15 0.57 -16.91
CA ARG A 885 -0.87 -0.27 -16.24
C ARG A 885 -1.24 -1.49 -17.08
N GLY A 886 -1.37 -1.31 -18.39
CA GLY A 886 -1.62 -2.37 -19.36
C GLY A 886 -0.54 -3.45 -19.31
N ARG A 887 0.75 -3.07 -19.24
CA ARG A 887 1.84 -4.05 -19.02
C ARG A 887 1.61 -4.86 -17.76
N SER A 888 1.36 -4.19 -16.63
CA SER A 888 1.23 -4.86 -15.33
C SER A 888 0.07 -5.87 -15.30
N LEU A 889 -1.09 -5.52 -15.88
CA LEU A 889 -2.26 -6.40 -15.90
C LEU A 889 -2.09 -7.57 -16.89
N LEU A 890 -1.56 -7.31 -18.08
CA LEU A 890 -1.30 -8.36 -19.06
C LEU A 890 -0.20 -9.33 -18.61
N GLN A 891 0.81 -8.86 -17.88
CA GLN A 891 1.82 -9.72 -17.24
C GLN A 891 1.21 -10.68 -16.20
N LYS A 892 0.15 -10.26 -15.51
CA LYS A 892 -0.57 -11.10 -14.54
C LYS A 892 -1.57 -12.05 -15.20
N GLY A 893 -1.73 -11.99 -16.53
CA GLY A 893 -2.73 -12.76 -17.27
C GLY A 893 -4.17 -12.27 -17.06
N ASP A 894 -4.37 -11.07 -16.50
CA ASP A 894 -5.69 -10.53 -16.16
C ASP A 894 -6.26 -9.69 -17.31
N LEU A 895 -6.74 -10.38 -18.34
CA LEU A 895 -7.34 -9.74 -19.52
C LEU A 895 -8.64 -8.98 -19.18
N ALA A 896 -9.42 -9.46 -18.22
CA ALA A 896 -10.70 -8.84 -17.85
C ALA A 896 -10.46 -7.45 -17.25
N SER A 897 -9.58 -7.34 -16.25
CA SER A 897 -9.21 -6.06 -15.65
C SER A 897 -8.49 -5.15 -16.64
N ALA A 898 -7.64 -5.70 -17.52
CA ALA A 898 -7.01 -4.92 -18.60
C ALA A 898 -8.05 -4.31 -19.56
N SER A 899 -9.07 -5.09 -19.91
CA SER A 899 -10.15 -4.64 -20.81
C SER A 899 -11.02 -3.59 -20.16
N ALA A 900 -11.41 -3.79 -18.89
CA ALA A 900 -12.16 -2.81 -18.11
C ALA A 900 -11.38 -1.51 -17.94
N MET A 901 -10.09 -1.59 -17.60
CA MET A 901 -9.22 -0.42 -17.49
C MET A 901 -9.15 0.36 -18.81
N VAL A 902 -8.96 -0.31 -19.95
CA VAL A 902 -8.99 0.37 -21.26
C VAL A 902 -10.36 1.02 -21.52
N GLY A 903 -11.46 0.34 -21.20
CA GLY A 903 -12.81 0.89 -21.26
C GLY A 903 -13.00 2.15 -20.44
N GLU A 904 -12.52 2.16 -19.20
CA GLU A 904 -12.60 3.30 -18.27
C GLU A 904 -11.84 4.52 -18.82
N TYR A 905 -10.62 4.32 -19.34
CA TYR A 905 -9.83 5.40 -19.93
C TYR A 905 -10.54 6.05 -21.12
N PHE A 906 -11.10 5.23 -22.03
CA PHE A 906 -11.90 5.75 -23.13
C PHE A 906 -13.17 6.45 -22.63
N SER A 907 -13.89 5.86 -21.67
CA SER A 907 -15.12 6.43 -21.14
C SER A 907 -14.87 7.79 -20.50
N LYS A 908 -13.84 7.89 -19.66
CA LYS A 908 -13.43 9.14 -19.02
C LYS A 908 -13.11 10.20 -20.07
N ARG A 909 -12.21 9.90 -21.01
CA ARG A 909 -11.74 10.87 -22.00
C ARG A 909 -12.76 11.22 -23.07
N LEU A 910 -13.67 10.32 -23.42
CA LEU A 910 -14.75 10.59 -24.39
C LEU A 910 -16.02 11.16 -23.74
N SER A 911 -16.20 11.04 -22.42
CA SER A 911 -17.30 11.70 -21.68
C SER A 911 -16.92 13.11 -21.22
N SER A 912 -15.64 13.36 -20.90
CA SER A 912 -15.12 14.67 -20.50
C SER A 912 -15.03 15.70 -21.64
N VAL A 913 -15.54 15.35 -22.83
CA VAL A 913 -15.46 16.16 -24.05
C VAL A 913 -16.58 17.22 -24.11
N SER A 914 -17.34 17.38 -23.03
CA SER A 914 -18.32 18.46 -22.88
C SER A 914 -17.60 19.75 -22.46
N LEU A 915 -17.71 20.82 -23.24
CA LEU A 915 -16.98 22.11 -23.11
C LEU A 915 -17.35 22.95 -21.85
N GLY A 916 -17.79 22.32 -20.75
CA GLY A 916 -18.35 22.97 -19.57
C GLY A 916 -17.35 23.32 -18.45
N GLU A 917 -16.14 22.78 -18.44
CA GLU A 917 -15.12 23.04 -17.41
C GLU A 917 -13.74 23.26 -18.03
N GLU A 918 -12.78 23.79 -17.26
CA GLU A 918 -11.42 24.20 -17.66
C GLU A 918 -10.59 23.05 -18.30
N VAL A 919 -10.89 22.67 -19.55
CA VAL A 919 -10.08 21.73 -20.33
C VAL A 919 -8.75 22.38 -20.69
N ASP A 920 -7.64 21.64 -20.54
CA ASP A 920 -6.31 22.06 -20.95
C ASP A 920 -6.32 22.57 -22.40
N PRO A 921 -5.82 23.79 -22.69
CA PRO A 921 -5.73 24.32 -24.04
C PRO A 921 -5.13 23.36 -25.08
N GLN A 922 -4.14 22.53 -24.70
CA GLN A 922 -3.53 21.56 -25.61
C GLN A 922 -4.48 20.40 -25.95
N GLU A 923 -5.22 19.90 -24.96
CA GLU A 923 -6.23 18.85 -25.15
C GLU A 923 -7.38 19.36 -26.03
N ARG A 924 -7.80 20.61 -25.81
CA ARG A 924 -8.82 21.27 -26.63
C ARG A 924 -8.37 21.39 -28.10
N GLU A 925 -7.14 21.85 -28.34
CA GLU A 925 -6.58 21.93 -29.69
C GLU A 925 -6.54 20.56 -30.38
N ARG A 926 -6.17 19.51 -29.64
CA ARG A 926 -6.16 18.13 -30.16
C ARG A 926 -7.56 17.65 -30.54
N LEU A 927 -8.57 17.87 -29.70
CA LEU A 927 -9.95 17.48 -29.98
C LEU A 927 -10.54 18.24 -31.16
N GLU A 928 -10.32 19.56 -31.20
CA GLU A 928 -10.72 20.41 -32.33
C GLU A 928 -10.09 19.88 -33.63
N TYR A 929 -8.78 19.56 -33.61
CA TYR A 929 -8.09 18.97 -34.76
C TYR A 929 -8.73 17.65 -35.23
N LEU A 930 -9.07 16.74 -34.32
CA LEU A 930 -9.70 15.46 -34.68
C LEU A 930 -11.09 15.67 -35.30
N VAL A 931 -11.88 16.60 -34.76
CA VAL A 931 -13.17 17.00 -35.36
C VAL A 931 -12.95 17.61 -36.75
N TYR A 932 -12.01 18.53 -36.90
CA TYR A 932 -11.68 19.12 -38.22
C TYR A 932 -11.36 18.05 -39.26
N LYS A 933 -10.57 17.04 -38.87
CA LYS A 933 -10.19 15.93 -39.74
C LYS A 933 -11.35 14.98 -40.05
N ALA A 934 -12.20 14.68 -39.07
CA ALA A 934 -13.39 13.85 -39.28
C ALA A 934 -14.36 14.49 -40.29
N HIS A 935 -14.54 15.81 -40.24
CA HIS A 935 -15.37 16.57 -41.18
C HIS A 935 -14.67 16.90 -42.52
N GLY A 936 -13.41 16.52 -42.69
CA GLY A 936 -12.65 16.76 -43.94
C GLY A 936 -12.37 18.23 -44.25
N LEU A 937 -12.38 19.09 -43.23
CA LEU A 937 -12.17 20.53 -43.37
C LEU A 937 -10.67 20.86 -43.35
N SER A 938 -10.26 21.81 -44.18
CA SER A 938 -8.90 22.38 -44.18
C SER A 938 -8.99 23.91 -44.16
N GLY A 939 -8.70 24.52 -43.01
CA GLY A 939 -8.58 25.98 -42.87
C GLY A 939 -9.89 26.79 -42.82
N ALA A 940 -11.05 26.14 -42.66
CA ALA A 940 -12.32 26.80 -42.33
C ALA A 940 -12.58 26.69 -40.82
N GLU A 941 -13.22 27.69 -40.19
CA GLU A 941 -13.61 27.61 -38.77
C GLU A 941 -14.77 26.61 -38.56
N LEU A 942 -14.61 25.68 -37.61
CA LEU A 942 -15.70 24.82 -37.15
C LEU A 942 -16.71 25.67 -36.37
N SER A 943 -18.00 25.52 -36.68
CA SER A 943 -19.03 26.14 -35.85
C SER A 943 -19.03 25.50 -34.46
N SER A 944 -19.22 26.29 -33.39
CA SER A 944 -19.30 25.78 -32.02
C SER A 944 -20.36 24.69 -31.87
N ALA A 945 -21.48 24.80 -32.60
CA ALA A 945 -22.54 23.80 -32.59
C ALA A 945 -22.09 22.46 -33.18
N THR A 946 -21.33 22.48 -34.30
CA THR A 946 -20.79 21.24 -34.91
C THR A 946 -19.73 20.61 -34.02
N LEU A 947 -18.92 21.43 -33.36
CA LEU A 947 -17.92 20.96 -32.40
C LEU A 947 -18.62 20.27 -31.22
N GLU A 948 -19.54 20.95 -30.53
CA GLU A 948 -20.29 20.39 -29.40
C GLU A 948 -21.06 19.12 -29.78
N GLU A 949 -21.73 19.10 -30.92
CA GLU A 949 -22.44 17.91 -31.41
C GLU A 949 -21.46 16.74 -31.62
N SER A 950 -20.35 16.97 -32.32
CA SER A 950 -19.35 15.94 -32.61
C SER A 950 -18.72 15.35 -31.36
N LEU A 951 -18.43 16.22 -30.38
CA LEU A 951 -17.83 15.82 -29.11
C LEU A 951 -18.82 15.06 -28.23
N SER A 952 -20.08 15.51 -28.14
CA SER A 952 -21.14 14.85 -27.35
C SER A 952 -21.47 13.44 -27.82
N GLN A 953 -21.20 13.14 -29.10
CA GLN A 953 -21.50 11.85 -29.73
C GLN A 953 -20.26 10.96 -29.88
N ALA A 954 -19.07 11.48 -29.61
CA ALA A 954 -17.81 10.77 -29.81
C ALA A 954 -17.76 9.45 -29.03
N LYS A 955 -18.30 9.41 -27.80
CA LYS A 955 -18.41 8.19 -26.99
C LYS A 955 -19.23 7.11 -27.71
N LEU A 956 -20.48 7.41 -28.04
CA LEU A 956 -21.36 6.45 -28.73
C LEU A 956 -20.80 6.01 -30.09
N ASN A 957 -20.27 6.96 -30.87
CA ASN A 957 -19.69 6.68 -32.19
C ASN A 957 -18.42 5.82 -32.10
N PHE A 958 -17.57 6.05 -31.10
CA PHE A 958 -16.39 5.21 -30.85
C PHE A 958 -16.81 3.79 -30.50
N LEU A 959 -17.79 3.61 -29.59
CA LEU A 959 -18.28 2.29 -29.24
C LEU A 959 -18.87 1.57 -30.45
N CYS A 960 -19.63 2.27 -31.29
CA CYS A 960 -20.18 1.73 -32.54
C CYS A 960 -19.08 1.24 -33.48
N ALA A 961 -18.03 2.04 -33.70
CA ALA A 961 -16.89 1.67 -34.54
C ALA A 961 -16.11 0.49 -33.97
N ALA A 962 -15.72 0.56 -32.69
CA ALA A 962 -14.93 -0.48 -32.05
C ALA A 962 -15.69 -1.81 -31.98
N ALA A 963 -16.93 -1.81 -31.52
CA ALA A 963 -17.76 -3.00 -31.49
C ALA A 963 -18.00 -3.57 -32.89
N GLY A 964 -18.22 -2.70 -33.88
CA GLY A 964 -18.37 -3.06 -35.29
C GLY A 964 -17.17 -3.82 -35.83
N GLU A 965 -15.97 -3.27 -35.69
CA GLU A 965 -14.74 -3.87 -36.21
C GLU A 965 -14.38 -5.19 -35.52
N TYR A 966 -14.49 -5.25 -34.19
CA TYR A 966 -14.27 -6.51 -33.48
C TYR A 966 -15.30 -7.58 -33.84
N ALA A 967 -16.58 -7.22 -34.01
CA ALA A 967 -17.61 -8.16 -34.44
C ALA A 967 -17.43 -8.63 -35.88
N GLU A 968 -16.99 -7.74 -36.78
CA GLU A 968 -16.70 -8.06 -38.18
C GLU A 968 -15.59 -9.11 -38.28
N VAL A 969 -14.51 -8.89 -37.54
CA VAL A 969 -13.39 -9.83 -37.49
C VAL A 969 -13.80 -11.14 -36.82
N PHE A 970 -14.49 -11.07 -35.68
CA PHE A 970 -14.99 -12.25 -34.97
C PHE A 970 -15.90 -13.12 -35.87
N LEU A 971 -16.90 -12.52 -36.53
CA LEU A 971 -17.86 -13.27 -37.36
C LEU A 971 -17.25 -13.76 -38.68
N SER A 972 -16.18 -13.12 -39.18
CA SER A 972 -15.46 -13.58 -40.38
C SER A 972 -14.70 -14.89 -40.18
N GLN A 973 -14.39 -15.26 -38.93
CA GLN A 973 -13.59 -16.44 -38.60
C GLN A 973 -14.39 -17.76 -38.64
N GLY A 974 -15.70 -17.71 -38.91
CA GLY A 974 -16.52 -18.90 -39.14
C GLY A 974 -16.82 -19.71 -37.88
N TYR A 975 -16.79 -19.06 -36.72
CA TYR A 975 -17.07 -19.70 -35.43
C TYR A 975 -18.45 -20.34 -35.34
N ASP A 976 -18.51 -21.53 -34.72
CA ASP A 976 -19.76 -22.25 -34.52
C ASP A 976 -20.49 -21.76 -33.26
N LEU A 977 -21.17 -20.63 -33.39
CA LEU A 977 -21.94 -19.99 -32.32
C LEU A 977 -23.09 -20.85 -31.76
N SER A 978 -23.43 -21.96 -32.43
CA SER A 978 -24.43 -22.92 -31.93
C SER A 978 -24.06 -23.51 -30.58
N LYS A 979 -22.76 -23.67 -30.32
CA LYS A 979 -22.23 -24.22 -29.07
C LYS A 979 -22.45 -23.29 -27.87
N LEU A 980 -22.59 -21.99 -28.12
CA LEU A 980 -22.86 -20.97 -27.11
C LEU A 980 -24.37 -20.79 -26.88
N ALA A 981 -25.19 -21.04 -27.90
CA ALA A 981 -26.65 -20.90 -27.82
C ALA A 981 -27.38 -22.12 -27.19
N ASP A 982 -26.84 -23.34 -27.36
CA ASP A 982 -27.58 -24.58 -27.11
C ASP A 982 -26.98 -25.52 -26.02
N SER A 983 -25.91 -25.13 -25.28
CA SER A 983 -25.17 -26.06 -24.38
C SER A 983 -25.26 -25.71 -22.88
N PRO A 984 -25.65 -26.65 -21.99
CA PRO A 984 -25.56 -26.51 -20.52
C PRO A 984 -24.13 -26.65 -19.96
N SER A 985 -23.14 -26.93 -20.82
CA SER A 985 -21.72 -26.94 -20.46
C SER A 985 -20.92 -26.19 -21.52
N VAL A 986 -20.72 -24.88 -21.31
CA VAL A 986 -19.86 -24.06 -22.15
C VAL A 986 -18.40 -24.43 -21.85
N ASN A 987 -17.63 -24.81 -22.86
CA ASN A 987 -16.21 -25.04 -22.70
C ASN A 987 -15.50 -23.68 -22.56
N HIS A 988 -15.17 -23.27 -21.34
CA HIS A 988 -14.57 -21.97 -21.00
C HIS A 988 -13.16 -21.71 -21.59
N LYS A 989 -12.69 -22.56 -22.51
CA LYS A 989 -11.38 -22.45 -23.17
C LYS A 989 -11.47 -22.18 -24.68
N GLY A 990 -12.66 -21.92 -25.22
CA GLY A 990 -12.82 -21.56 -26.63
C GLY A 990 -12.35 -20.14 -26.90
N THR A 991 -11.59 -19.94 -27.99
CA THR A 991 -11.17 -18.60 -28.46
C THR A 991 -12.36 -17.68 -28.72
N GLU A 992 -13.54 -18.25 -28.99
CA GLU A 992 -14.77 -17.45 -29.16
C GLU A 992 -15.19 -16.72 -27.89
N LEU A 993 -15.11 -17.40 -26.75
CA LEU A 993 -15.54 -16.86 -25.46
C LEU A 993 -14.55 -15.81 -24.95
N GLU A 994 -13.25 -15.97 -25.23
CA GLU A 994 -12.21 -15.02 -24.84
C GLU A 994 -12.41 -13.64 -25.49
N VAL A 995 -12.78 -13.58 -26.78
CA VAL A 995 -13.11 -12.31 -27.45
C VAL A 995 -14.36 -11.67 -26.86
N LEU A 996 -15.39 -12.46 -26.56
CA LEU A 996 -16.64 -11.94 -25.99
C LEU A 996 -16.45 -11.45 -24.54
N GLU A 997 -15.66 -12.15 -23.73
CA GLU A 997 -15.32 -11.73 -22.36
C GLU A 997 -14.41 -10.49 -22.37
N MET A 998 -13.52 -10.33 -23.35
CA MET A 998 -12.75 -9.09 -23.56
C MET A 998 -13.69 -7.90 -23.85
N ILE A 999 -14.65 -8.07 -24.78
CA ILE A 999 -15.63 -7.02 -25.09
C ILE A 999 -16.51 -6.70 -23.88
N LYS A 1000 -16.95 -7.73 -23.14
CA LYS A 1000 -17.71 -7.55 -21.89
C LYS A 1000 -16.91 -6.78 -20.84
N GLY A 1001 -15.65 -7.16 -20.60
CA GLY A 1001 -14.76 -6.45 -19.69
C GLY A 1001 -14.56 -5.00 -20.12
N PHE A 1002 -14.36 -4.75 -21.43
CA PHE A 1002 -14.31 -3.39 -21.95
C PHE A 1002 -15.59 -2.61 -21.67
N LEU A 1003 -16.77 -3.19 -21.91
CA LEU A 1003 -18.06 -2.54 -21.63
C LEU A 1003 -18.27 -2.23 -20.14
N ASP A 1004 -17.78 -3.08 -19.25
CA ASP A 1004 -17.83 -2.88 -17.81
C ASP A 1004 -17.13 -1.58 -17.40
N GLY A 1005 -15.89 -1.39 -17.86
CA GLY A 1005 -15.19 -0.12 -17.65
C GLY A 1005 -15.72 1.04 -18.50
N TYR A 1006 -16.24 0.77 -19.70
CA TYR A 1006 -16.79 1.80 -20.57
C TYR A 1006 -18.06 2.43 -20.01
N GLY A 1007 -18.88 1.63 -19.31
CA GLY A 1007 -20.11 2.03 -18.65
C GLY A 1007 -21.24 2.43 -19.61
N GLU A 1008 -22.46 2.55 -19.08
CA GLU A 1008 -23.68 3.10 -19.74
C GLU A 1008 -24.23 2.34 -20.96
N TYR A 1009 -23.48 1.42 -21.56
CA TYR A 1009 -23.84 0.81 -22.84
C TYR A 1009 -23.79 -0.72 -22.84
N GLY A 1010 -24.62 -1.31 -23.71
CA GLY A 1010 -24.57 -2.69 -24.16
C GLY A 1010 -24.42 -2.76 -25.68
N ILE A 1011 -24.10 -3.95 -26.20
CA ILE A 1011 -23.92 -4.19 -27.64
C ILE A 1011 -24.84 -5.32 -28.10
N LEU A 1012 -25.49 -5.12 -29.25
CA LEU A 1012 -26.12 -6.18 -30.03
C LEU A 1012 -25.37 -6.36 -31.35
N ALA A 1013 -24.90 -7.57 -31.63
CA ALA A 1013 -24.27 -7.94 -32.89
C ALA A 1013 -25.07 -9.05 -33.60
N LEU A 1014 -25.33 -8.87 -34.89
CA LEU A 1014 -26.07 -9.82 -35.74
C LEU A 1014 -25.20 -10.31 -36.88
N ALA A 1015 -25.23 -11.62 -37.17
CA ALA A 1015 -24.56 -12.20 -38.33
C ALA A 1015 -25.31 -11.86 -39.63
N ARG A 1016 -24.65 -11.14 -40.55
CA ARG A 1016 -25.27 -10.56 -41.74
C ARG A 1016 -25.62 -11.56 -42.85
N GLU A 1017 -24.90 -12.69 -42.95
CA GLU A 1017 -25.01 -13.65 -44.07
C GLU A 1017 -26.46 -14.03 -44.40
N ASN A 1018 -27.26 -14.34 -43.36
CA ASN A 1018 -28.62 -14.85 -43.48
C ASN A 1018 -29.71 -13.76 -43.42
N ILE A 1019 -29.36 -12.48 -43.34
CA ILE A 1019 -30.32 -11.37 -43.26
C ILE A 1019 -30.76 -10.96 -44.67
N GLN A 1020 -32.07 -10.97 -44.94
CA GLN A 1020 -32.68 -10.44 -46.16
C GLN A 1020 -33.17 -9.00 -45.97
N LEU A 1021 -33.84 -8.72 -44.85
CA LEU A 1021 -34.34 -7.40 -44.49
C LEU A 1021 -34.19 -7.18 -42.99
N LEU A 1022 -33.75 -5.99 -42.59
CA LEU A 1022 -33.53 -5.61 -41.20
C LEU A 1022 -33.97 -4.15 -41.01
N ALA A 1023 -34.81 -3.91 -40.01
CA ALA A 1023 -35.10 -2.57 -39.49
C ALA A 1023 -35.04 -2.64 -37.96
N ILE A 1024 -34.34 -1.68 -37.35
CA ILE A 1024 -34.15 -1.62 -35.90
C ILE A 1024 -34.73 -0.30 -35.43
N TYR A 1025 -35.49 -0.34 -34.35
CA TYR A 1025 -36.14 0.82 -33.76
C TYR A 1025 -35.67 0.97 -32.30
N ASP A 1026 -35.55 2.21 -31.86
CA ASP A 1026 -35.35 2.50 -30.43
C ASP A 1026 -36.68 2.41 -29.65
N GLU A 1027 -36.59 2.66 -28.34
CA GLU A 1027 -37.73 2.65 -27.42
C GLU A 1027 -38.82 3.69 -27.77
N SER A 1028 -38.45 4.76 -28.48
CA SER A 1028 -39.37 5.81 -28.94
C SER A 1028 -40.10 5.43 -30.23
N GLY A 1029 -39.67 4.34 -30.88
CA GLY A 1029 -40.19 3.88 -32.17
C GLY A 1029 -39.55 4.58 -33.37
N GLU A 1030 -38.47 5.35 -33.17
CA GLU A 1030 -37.69 5.91 -34.28
C GLU A 1030 -36.78 4.84 -34.88
N VAL A 1031 -36.67 4.84 -36.22
CA VAL A 1031 -35.81 3.89 -36.94
C VAL A 1031 -34.35 4.30 -36.75
N LEU A 1032 -33.55 3.39 -36.21
CA LEU A 1032 -32.11 3.54 -36.13
C LEU A 1032 -31.49 3.45 -37.53
N SER A 1033 -30.54 4.34 -37.79
CA SER A 1033 -29.90 4.53 -39.08
C SER A 1033 -28.39 4.30 -39.01
N GLU A 1034 -27.80 4.14 -40.19
CA GLU A 1034 -26.39 3.76 -40.34
C GLU A 1034 -25.43 4.81 -39.76
N TYR A 1035 -24.42 4.32 -39.05
CA TYR A 1035 -23.27 5.08 -38.60
C TYR A 1035 -22.36 5.39 -39.79
N HIS A 1036 -22.02 6.67 -39.98
CA HIS A 1036 -21.25 7.14 -41.13
C HIS A 1036 -19.73 6.91 -41.03
N GLY A 1037 -19.28 6.10 -40.07
CA GLY A 1037 -17.91 5.62 -40.05
C GLY A 1037 -16.87 6.59 -39.49
N GLN A 1038 -17.23 7.69 -38.83
CA GLN A 1038 -16.27 8.59 -38.17
C GLN A 1038 -16.66 8.88 -36.72
N VAL A 1039 -15.71 8.69 -35.79
CA VAL A 1039 -15.95 8.88 -34.35
C VAL A 1039 -16.34 10.33 -34.02
N PHE A 1040 -15.60 11.30 -34.55
CA PHE A 1040 -15.83 12.74 -34.34
C PHE A 1040 -16.66 13.38 -35.46
N GLY A 1041 -17.51 12.61 -36.16
CA GLY A 1041 -18.30 13.08 -37.30
C GLY A 1041 -19.65 13.74 -36.95
N GLY A 1042 -20.06 13.76 -35.68
CA GLY A 1042 -21.39 14.23 -35.25
C GLY A 1042 -22.53 13.27 -35.59
N GLY A 1043 -23.79 13.75 -35.50
CA GLY A 1043 -25.00 12.98 -35.78
C GLY A 1043 -25.87 12.71 -34.54
N GLY A 1044 -27.19 12.56 -34.73
CA GLY A 1044 -28.10 12.28 -33.62
C GLY A 1044 -27.97 10.85 -33.08
N GLY A 1045 -28.44 10.62 -31.84
CA GLY A 1045 -28.40 9.30 -31.19
C GLY A 1045 -29.09 8.16 -31.95
N SER A 1046 -29.92 8.46 -32.95
CA SER A 1046 -30.49 7.48 -33.87
C SER A 1046 -29.53 6.97 -34.95
N ARG A 1047 -28.35 7.57 -35.13
CA ARG A 1047 -27.32 7.19 -36.15
C ARG A 1047 -26.22 6.31 -35.56
N ARG A 1048 -26.59 5.09 -35.15
CA ARG A 1048 -25.71 4.20 -34.39
C ARG A 1048 -25.78 2.74 -34.83
N VAL A 1049 -26.08 2.47 -36.11
CA VAL A 1049 -26.04 1.10 -36.64
C VAL A 1049 -24.80 0.92 -37.52
N PHE A 1050 -23.89 0.05 -37.11
CA PHE A 1050 -22.74 -0.34 -37.92
C PHE A 1050 -23.13 -1.47 -38.88
N PHE A 1051 -22.93 -1.29 -40.18
CA PHE A 1051 -23.20 -2.29 -41.21
C PHE A 1051 -21.90 -2.84 -41.84
N GLY A 1052 -21.31 -3.86 -41.21
CA GLY A 1052 -20.14 -4.58 -41.72
C GLY A 1052 -20.47 -5.61 -42.80
N LYS A 1053 -19.47 -6.24 -43.43
CA LYS A 1053 -19.71 -7.26 -44.48
C LYS A 1053 -20.32 -8.54 -43.89
N ASN A 1054 -19.88 -8.93 -42.71
CA ASN A 1054 -20.31 -10.13 -41.98
C ASN A 1054 -21.16 -9.80 -40.75
N SER A 1055 -21.12 -8.57 -40.26
CA SER A 1055 -21.77 -8.14 -39.02
C SER A 1055 -22.75 -6.98 -39.20
N VAL A 1056 -23.77 -6.89 -38.34
CA VAL A 1056 -24.52 -5.66 -38.07
C VAL A 1056 -24.48 -5.43 -36.58
N VAL A 1057 -24.00 -4.26 -36.14
CA VAL A 1057 -23.79 -3.97 -34.71
C VAL A 1057 -24.55 -2.72 -34.29
N VAL A 1058 -25.18 -2.79 -33.12
CA VAL A 1058 -25.94 -1.69 -32.51
C VAL A 1058 -25.55 -1.56 -31.04
N PRO A 1059 -24.84 -0.50 -30.63
CA PRO A 1059 -24.76 -0.12 -29.23
C PRO A 1059 -26.10 0.47 -28.76
N PHE A 1060 -26.50 0.14 -27.55
CA PHE A 1060 -27.70 0.67 -26.90
C PHE A 1060 -27.37 1.04 -25.45
N ARG A 1061 -28.13 1.95 -24.85
CA ARG A 1061 -27.91 2.31 -23.44
C ARG A 1061 -28.43 1.21 -22.53
N LEU A 1062 -27.80 0.98 -21.38
CA LEU A 1062 -28.33 0.04 -20.40
C LEU A 1062 -29.74 0.50 -19.95
N GLY A 1063 -30.71 -0.42 -20.01
CA GLY A 1063 -32.13 -0.13 -19.81
C GLY A 1063 -32.91 0.30 -21.07
N GLU A 1064 -32.24 0.60 -22.18
CA GLU A 1064 -32.88 0.91 -23.46
C GLU A 1064 -33.32 -0.36 -24.18
N ASN A 1065 -34.58 -0.42 -24.58
CA ASN A 1065 -35.13 -1.56 -25.32
C ASN A 1065 -35.11 -1.31 -26.83
N LEU A 1066 -34.63 -2.29 -27.60
CA LEU A 1066 -34.64 -2.24 -29.06
C LEU A 1066 -35.76 -3.13 -29.64
N LEU A 1067 -36.37 -2.68 -30.73
CA LEU A 1067 -37.29 -3.50 -31.52
C LEU A 1067 -36.65 -3.83 -32.87
N ILE A 1068 -36.56 -5.11 -33.21
CA ILE A 1068 -35.92 -5.59 -34.43
C ILE A 1068 -36.96 -6.26 -35.32
N ASN A 1069 -37.14 -5.74 -36.52
CA ASN A 1069 -37.87 -6.39 -37.59
C ASN A 1069 -36.88 -7.09 -38.51
N LEU A 1070 -36.83 -8.42 -38.44
CA LEU A 1070 -35.89 -9.26 -39.16
C LEU A 1070 -36.60 -10.20 -40.14
N ARG A 1071 -36.10 -10.29 -41.37
CA ARG A 1071 -36.46 -11.34 -42.33
C ARG A 1071 -35.21 -12.09 -42.75
N GLY A 1072 -35.17 -13.40 -42.48
CA GLY A 1072 -34.06 -14.27 -42.88
C GLY A 1072 -34.16 -14.78 -44.33
N LYS A 1073 -33.03 -15.23 -44.90
CA LYS A 1073 -32.92 -15.90 -46.21
C LYS A 1073 -33.30 -17.39 -46.18
N GLY A 1074 -33.87 -17.89 -45.07
CA GLY A 1074 -34.27 -19.30 -44.89
C GLY A 1074 -33.36 -20.12 -43.96
N LYS A 1075 -32.32 -19.51 -43.37
CA LYS A 1075 -31.49 -20.06 -42.29
C LYS A 1075 -31.52 -19.10 -41.09
N PRO A 1076 -31.31 -19.57 -39.85
CA PRO A 1076 -31.30 -18.71 -38.68
C PRO A 1076 -30.17 -17.66 -38.73
N VAL A 1077 -30.45 -16.50 -38.14
CA VAL A 1077 -29.51 -15.40 -37.94
C VAL A 1077 -29.00 -15.49 -36.51
N ASN A 1078 -27.68 -15.57 -36.33
CA ASN A 1078 -27.09 -15.54 -34.99
C ASN A 1078 -27.10 -14.09 -34.48
N ALA A 1079 -27.60 -13.91 -33.26
CA ALA A 1079 -27.63 -12.64 -32.53
C ALA A 1079 -26.86 -12.80 -31.23
N ILE A 1080 -25.95 -11.88 -30.96
CA ILE A 1080 -25.10 -11.85 -29.77
C ILE A 1080 -25.41 -10.55 -29.06
N LYS A 1081 -25.91 -10.64 -27.83
CA LYS A 1081 -26.11 -9.51 -26.94
C LYS A 1081 -25.03 -9.55 -25.86
N ILE A 1082 -24.30 -8.47 -25.70
CA ILE A 1082 -23.21 -8.34 -24.72
C ILE A 1082 -23.56 -7.16 -23.80
N LEU A 1083 -23.65 -7.45 -22.51
CA LEU A 1083 -23.79 -6.49 -21.43
C LEU A 1083 -22.59 -6.63 -20.47
N PRO A 1084 -22.28 -5.61 -19.66
CA PRO A 1084 -21.26 -5.72 -18.61
C PRO A 1084 -21.47 -6.94 -17.69
N ASN A 1085 -22.72 -7.25 -17.37
CA ASN A 1085 -23.10 -8.35 -16.48
C ASN A 1085 -23.27 -9.71 -17.18
N GLY A 1086 -23.14 -9.81 -18.51
CA GLY A 1086 -23.22 -11.11 -19.19
C GLY A 1086 -23.40 -11.08 -20.71
N ILE A 1087 -23.27 -12.25 -21.32
CA ILE A 1087 -23.35 -12.48 -22.76
C ILE A 1087 -24.52 -13.43 -23.04
N ASN A 1088 -25.36 -13.10 -24.03
CA ASN A 1088 -26.40 -13.99 -24.54
C ASN A 1088 -26.25 -14.18 -26.05
N VAL A 1089 -26.36 -15.42 -26.53
CA VAL A 1089 -26.35 -15.79 -27.94
C VAL A 1089 -27.67 -16.48 -28.31
N GLN A 1090 -28.42 -15.91 -29.25
CA GLN A 1090 -29.69 -16.45 -29.73
C GLN A 1090 -29.73 -16.64 -31.25
N ARG A 1091 -30.62 -17.52 -31.71
CA ARG A 1091 -30.88 -17.79 -33.13
C ARG A 1091 -32.25 -17.26 -33.53
N LEU A 1092 -32.26 -16.25 -34.39
CA LEU A 1092 -33.45 -15.52 -34.83
C LEU A 1092 -33.84 -15.92 -36.26
N GLY A 1093 -35.08 -15.68 -36.69
CA GLY A 1093 -35.52 -15.90 -38.08
C GLY A 1093 -35.80 -17.37 -38.42
N LEU A 1094 -36.19 -18.18 -37.44
CA LEU A 1094 -36.49 -19.62 -37.62
C LEU A 1094 -37.81 -19.87 -38.36
N ARG A 1095 -38.71 -18.88 -38.40
CA ARG A 1095 -40.04 -19.00 -39.03
C ARG A 1095 -40.09 -18.25 -40.37
N PRO A 1096 -40.80 -18.76 -41.39
CA PRO A 1096 -41.02 -18.03 -42.64
C PRO A 1096 -41.88 -16.78 -42.40
N GLY A 1097 -41.30 -15.58 -42.58
CA GLY A 1097 -41.99 -14.30 -42.39
C GLY A 1097 -41.04 -13.18 -41.94
N VAL A 1098 -41.58 -11.98 -41.72
CA VAL A 1098 -40.88 -10.95 -40.93
C VAL A 1098 -41.15 -11.25 -39.46
N GLU A 1099 -40.10 -11.42 -38.68
CA GLU A 1099 -40.15 -11.65 -37.24
C GLU A 1099 -39.84 -10.33 -36.52
N THR A 1100 -40.66 -9.97 -35.54
CA THR A 1100 -40.45 -8.81 -34.68
C THR A 1100 -39.93 -9.29 -33.34
N ILE A 1101 -38.72 -8.88 -32.95
CA ILE A 1101 -38.02 -9.30 -31.75
C ILE A 1101 -37.78 -8.08 -30.87
N SER A 1102 -38.13 -8.18 -29.59
CA SER A 1102 -37.79 -7.18 -28.58
C SER A 1102 -36.50 -7.59 -27.88
N VAL A 1103 -35.49 -6.73 -27.93
CA VAL A 1103 -34.23 -6.89 -27.19
C VAL A 1103 -34.28 -5.95 -26.00
N TYR A 1104 -34.35 -6.54 -24.81
CA TYR A 1104 -34.40 -5.79 -23.57
C TYR A 1104 -33.00 -5.29 -23.19
N GLY A 1105 -32.84 -4.06 -22.72
CA GLY A 1105 -31.53 -3.45 -22.43
C GLY A 1105 -30.95 -3.75 -21.05
N ASP A 1106 -31.72 -4.38 -20.17
CA ASP A 1106 -31.50 -4.49 -18.72
C ASP A 1106 -31.30 -5.93 -18.22
N VAL A 1107 -31.69 -6.95 -19.00
CA VAL A 1107 -31.60 -8.35 -18.54
C VAL A 1107 -30.75 -9.23 -19.47
N VAL A 1108 -29.82 -10.00 -18.89
CA VAL A 1108 -29.17 -11.14 -19.57
C VAL A 1108 -30.01 -12.39 -19.28
N ARG A 1109 -31.19 -12.52 -19.90
CA ARG A 1109 -31.90 -13.83 -19.87
C ARG A 1109 -31.32 -14.70 -20.97
N PRO A 1110 -31.04 -16.00 -20.76
CA PRO A 1110 -30.74 -16.93 -21.85
C PRO A 1110 -31.86 -16.95 -22.90
#